data_AF-A0A936IBJ8-F1
#
_entry.id   AF-A0A936IBJ8-F1
#
_cell.length_a   1.000
_cell.length_b   1.000
_cell.length_c   1.000
_cell.angle_alpha   90.00
_cell.angle_beta   90.00
_cell.angle_gamma   90.00
#
_symmetry.space_group_name_H-M   'P 1'
#
loop_
_entity.id
_entity.type
_entity.pdbx_description
1 polymer ?
#
loop_
_entity_poly.entity_id
_entity_poly.type
_entity_poly.pdbx_seq_one_letter_code
_entity_poly.pdbx_strand_id
1 'polypeptide(L)'
;MISLKSLCIVALCFSFLSPGFTQKQKSKTTISTVAKDTIDPGLLSAFKFRSLGPAIASGRISDLAVNPKNISEYYVAVASGGVWKTNNRGVTFEPVFDNEGSYSIGCIALDPLNPKVVWLGTGENNNQRSVAYGDGVYKSEDGGKSWKNMGLKNSEHIARIDIHPTNPDIVYVAAYGPLWTSGGERGIYKTTDGGKTWKQVLQISEHTGCNEVMIDPRYPDIVYAAAHQRQRKVFAYIGGGPESALYKSTDGGNTWSKMMKGMPSGDIGRIGLNYFPANPDVLYAVVEAAEGKGGVYKSNDRGASWEKRGSYSTSGNYYQKIYCDPKDEQKIFVINTYMGVSRDGGKTFSIFSEKNKHIDNHVIWIDPQNTDHTLVGCDGGLYESYDDGQNWHFKPNIPVTQFYKVSTDNAFPFYHIHGGTQDNFSIGGPSRTTSVNGIVNSDWYFTSIGDGFETQVDPTDPNIIYAQSQYGGLIRYDRRSGEFLDIKPTEMQGDAAFRWNWDAPLVISAFDHKRLYFGANKVFRSDDRGNSWKAISGDLSRQEDRNQWKLMGKLWSVDAIAKNGSTDIFGNLTSLAESTLDQNILWAGTDDGLIYISRNGGSEWTKFDQLPGVPERSYVHQIIASRFDKNTAYVCFNHHRYGDFKPYVLKTIDGGKTWTPIHGNLPERGSVYSIAEDHVKQELLFAGTEFGVFCTLDGGKQWIPLKSGLPTIAVRDIEIQRRENDLVLGTFSRGFYVLDKYAELRNITKPELEKEMILFPIKNAWMYIESIPLGVRGKGFQGESYYTTSNPKPEAIFQYHLKDNIKTPKDKRREREKELAKQGKDILYPSLDSLKIEDEQESPHLLFTIRDASGQTVRKLKAPASKGIGNISWDLRYASFGPIDFSTFDESFVFSSKESGFQVVPGMYTVSMAKYEDGIYTDMNQQQKFELIPLQTASLPATDKQALNAFSNKVGELRKWVSTADALHDELNQKLKFMKQALIDAPQLELEWSSELRNIQKGLFDIKKRMDGDATRAKREFETLPSINGRVSQIIYGLWSTSSAPTKTFEDSYVIAFNQMKVVQKDIMELDQRIQKLEVKLDQARVPYTPGRKPLPPSK
;
A
#
# COMPACT_ATOMS: atom_id res chain seq x y z
N MET A 1 36.25 42.38 -59.49
CA MET A 1 35.69 43.04 -60.69
C MET A 1 34.16 43.01 -60.61
N ILE A 2 33.53 44.05 -61.13
CA ILE A 2 32.21 44.61 -60.81
C ILE A 2 31.04 43.88 -61.52
N SER A 3 29.82 43.91 -60.91
CA SER A 3 28.48 44.11 -61.54
C SER A 3 27.74 42.92 -62.23
N LEU A 4 26.40 42.75 -62.23
CA LEU A 4 25.20 43.45 -61.68
C LEU A 4 23.93 42.56 -61.90
N LYS A 5 22.94 42.64 -60.97
CA LYS A 5 21.46 42.92 -61.09
C LYS A 5 20.56 42.16 -62.08
N SER A 6 19.24 41.97 -61.91
CA SER A 6 18.16 42.22 -60.90
C SER A 6 16.88 41.56 -61.49
N LEU A 7 15.99 40.82 -60.81
CA LEU A 7 14.97 41.08 -59.75
C LEU A 7 13.55 41.51 -60.24
N CYS A 8 12.53 40.88 -59.61
CA CYS A 8 11.12 41.28 -59.36
C CYS A 8 10.01 40.76 -60.31
N ILE A 9 8.77 40.40 -59.90
CA ILE A 9 8.05 40.24 -58.60
C ILE A 9 6.69 39.52 -58.86
N VAL A 10 6.27 38.68 -57.89
CA VAL A 10 4.91 38.35 -57.34
C VAL A 10 3.70 37.94 -58.22
N ALA A 11 3.07 36.82 -57.83
CA ALA A 11 1.64 36.46 -57.95
C ALA A 11 1.37 35.18 -57.11
N LEU A 12 0.17 34.68 -56.78
CA LEU A 12 -1.16 35.18 -56.41
C LEU A 12 -1.98 33.89 -56.06
N CYS A 13 -2.96 33.99 -55.15
CA CYS A 13 -4.23 33.22 -55.03
C CYS A 13 -4.34 31.67 -55.06
N PHE A 14 -4.84 31.15 -53.93
CA PHE A 14 -6.03 30.30 -53.69
C PHE A 14 -6.49 29.17 -54.66
N SER A 15 -6.70 27.99 -54.03
CA SER A 15 -7.89 27.11 -54.03
C SER A 15 -7.72 25.63 -54.47
N PHE A 16 -8.17 24.76 -53.54
CA PHE A 16 -8.62 23.35 -53.59
C PHE A 16 -8.07 22.33 -54.62
N LEU A 17 -7.61 21.15 -54.14
CA LEU A 17 -8.06 19.79 -54.51
C LEU A 17 -7.27 18.66 -53.81
N SER A 18 -7.92 17.49 -53.75
CA SER A 18 -7.64 16.24 -53.02
C SER A 18 -6.38 15.46 -53.44
N PRO A 19 -5.93 14.45 -52.65
CA PRO A 19 -4.58 13.89 -52.75
C PRO A 19 -4.51 12.61 -53.59
N GLY A 20 -3.52 12.57 -54.50
CA GLY A 20 -3.11 11.37 -55.25
C GLY A 20 -1.60 11.36 -55.44
N PHE A 21 -0.98 10.37 -54.80
CA PHE A 21 0.44 9.95 -54.83
C PHE A 21 1.31 10.41 -56.01
N THR A 22 2.53 10.90 -55.72
CA THR A 22 3.78 10.33 -56.28
C THR A 22 5.00 10.66 -55.41
N GLN A 23 5.70 9.57 -55.13
CA GLN A 23 7.04 9.31 -54.59
C GLN A 23 8.10 10.42 -54.78
N LYS A 24 8.68 10.90 -53.67
CA LYS A 24 9.97 11.62 -53.64
C LYS A 24 10.99 10.81 -52.87
N GLN A 25 12.10 10.48 -53.54
CA GLN A 25 13.29 9.81 -53.02
C GLN A 25 13.74 10.44 -51.69
N LYS A 26 13.59 9.69 -50.60
CA LYS A 26 14.24 10.03 -49.33
C LYS A 26 15.71 9.59 -49.41
N SER A 27 16.59 10.59 -49.47
CA SER A 27 17.97 10.46 -48.99
C SER A 27 17.95 9.73 -47.65
N LYS A 28 18.55 8.54 -47.59
CA LYS A 28 18.87 7.86 -46.33
C LYS A 28 20.01 8.62 -45.68
N THR A 29 19.69 9.70 -44.98
CA THR A 29 20.52 10.14 -43.87
C THR A 29 20.32 9.09 -42.79
N THR A 30 21.33 8.23 -42.61
CA THR A 30 21.41 7.28 -41.51
C THR A 30 21.51 8.11 -40.22
N ILE A 31 20.36 8.48 -39.67
CA ILE A 31 20.27 8.89 -38.27
C ILE A 31 20.60 7.61 -37.51
N SER A 32 21.81 7.53 -36.96
CA SER A 32 22.11 6.51 -35.96
C SER A 32 21.14 6.77 -34.81
N THR A 33 20.11 5.94 -34.71
CA THR A 33 19.29 5.84 -33.51
C THR A 33 20.24 5.41 -32.39
N VAL A 34 20.73 6.38 -31.61
CA VAL A 34 21.29 6.11 -30.29
C VAL A 34 20.17 5.35 -29.56
N ALA A 35 20.39 4.06 -29.31
CA ALA A 35 19.47 3.26 -28.53
C ALA A 35 19.23 4.01 -27.21
N LYS A 36 17.97 4.29 -26.86
CA LYS A 36 17.63 4.85 -25.54
C LYS A 36 18.20 3.89 -24.49
N ASP A 37 19.19 4.35 -23.74
CA ASP A 37 19.75 3.66 -22.57
C ASP A 37 18.75 3.69 -21.41
N THR A 38 17.58 3.07 -21.59
CA THR A 38 16.51 3.02 -20.59
C THR A 38 16.40 1.62 -20.00
N ILE A 39 16.51 1.50 -18.68
CA ILE A 39 16.24 0.26 -17.93
C ILE A 39 14.72 0.04 -17.93
N ASP A 40 14.29 -1.17 -18.30
CA ASP A 40 12.88 -1.56 -18.25
C ASP A 40 12.38 -1.58 -16.80
N PRO A 41 11.34 -0.81 -16.44
CA PRO A 41 10.76 -0.84 -15.09
C PRO A 41 10.31 -2.22 -14.64
N GLY A 42 9.95 -3.12 -15.57
CA GLY A 42 9.61 -4.51 -15.27
C GLY A 42 10.75 -5.29 -14.61
N LEU A 43 12.00 -4.87 -14.80
CA LEU A 43 13.16 -5.49 -14.16
C LEU A 43 13.23 -5.22 -12.65
N LEU A 44 12.55 -4.19 -12.16
CA LEU A 44 12.54 -3.83 -10.73
C LEU A 44 11.37 -4.43 -9.96
N SER A 45 10.59 -5.36 -10.55
CA SER A 45 9.42 -5.97 -9.89
C SER A 45 9.74 -6.74 -8.61
N ALA A 46 11.01 -7.16 -8.43
CA ALA A 46 11.50 -7.82 -7.22
C ALA A 46 11.63 -6.88 -6.00
N PHE A 47 11.69 -5.56 -6.23
CA PHE A 47 11.69 -4.54 -5.17
C PHE A 47 10.26 -4.26 -4.75
N LYS A 48 9.76 -5.10 -3.84
CA LYS A 48 8.37 -5.07 -3.38
C LYS A 48 8.25 -4.32 -2.05
N PHE A 49 7.42 -3.27 -2.05
CA PHE A 49 7.01 -2.59 -0.82
C PHE A 49 6.10 -3.47 0.03
N ARG A 50 6.26 -3.34 1.34
CA ARG A 50 5.38 -3.92 2.36
C ARG A 50 4.61 -2.80 3.04
N SER A 51 3.28 -2.94 3.10
CA SER A 51 2.42 -2.02 3.87
C SER A 51 2.51 -2.34 5.36
N LEU A 52 2.62 -1.32 6.19
CA LEU A 52 2.65 -1.43 7.66
C LEU A 52 1.37 -0.89 8.32
N GLY A 53 0.45 -0.29 7.54
CA GLY A 53 -0.66 0.49 8.10
C GLY A 53 -0.16 1.79 8.76
N PRO A 54 -0.65 2.17 9.96
CA PRO A 54 -1.64 1.46 10.79
C PRO A 54 -3.08 1.63 10.31
N ALA A 55 -4.00 0.90 10.94
CA ALA A 55 -5.44 1.11 10.84
C ALA A 55 -6.05 1.67 12.13
N ILE A 56 -5.25 1.99 13.14
CA ILE A 56 -5.70 2.43 14.48
C ILE A 56 -6.57 3.70 14.43
N ALA A 57 -6.24 4.65 13.56
CA ALA A 57 -7.02 5.87 13.35
C ALA A 57 -7.76 5.88 12.00
N SER A 58 -7.50 4.91 11.11
CA SER A 58 -8.02 4.91 9.73
C SER A 58 -7.75 6.25 9.03
N GLY A 59 -8.69 6.80 8.26
CA GLY A 59 -8.57 8.10 7.58
C GLY A 59 -9.88 8.55 6.92
N ARG A 60 -9.86 9.65 6.16
CA ARG A 60 -11.06 10.33 5.64
C ARG A 60 -11.90 9.50 4.66
N ILE A 61 -13.12 9.20 5.07
CA ILE A 61 -14.16 8.59 4.23
C ILE A 61 -15.03 9.69 3.62
N SER A 62 -15.04 9.83 2.30
CA SER A 62 -15.76 10.92 1.60
C SER A 62 -17.21 10.58 1.27
N ASP A 63 -17.48 9.31 0.98
CA ASP A 63 -18.80 8.82 0.55
C ASP A 63 -18.98 7.30 0.78
N LEU A 64 -20.21 6.82 0.73
CA LEU A 64 -20.59 5.41 0.95
C LEU A 64 -21.68 4.99 -0.03
N ALA A 65 -21.63 3.75 -0.51
CA ALA A 65 -22.75 3.15 -1.22
C ALA A 65 -23.07 1.75 -0.73
N VAL A 66 -24.25 1.59 -0.11
CA VAL A 66 -24.74 0.32 0.43
C VAL A 66 -25.69 -0.35 -0.55
N ASN A 67 -25.51 -1.64 -0.79
CA ASN A 67 -26.38 -2.40 -1.69
C ASN A 67 -27.79 -2.49 -1.08
N PRO A 68 -28.83 -1.91 -1.73
CA PRO A 68 -30.19 -1.86 -1.17
C PRO A 68 -30.87 -3.24 -1.10
N LYS A 69 -30.34 -4.24 -1.83
CA LYS A 69 -30.83 -5.62 -1.85
C LYS A 69 -30.08 -6.53 -0.87
N ASN A 70 -28.92 -6.09 -0.35
CA ASN A 70 -28.08 -6.84 0.57
C ASN A 70 -27.16 -5.89 1.35
N ILE A 71 -27.61 -5.45 2.53
CA ILE A 71 -26.85 -4.51 3.37
C ILE A 71 -25.51 -5.05 3.89
N SER A 72 -25.21 -6.34 3.69
CA SER A 72 -23.89 -6.91 3.97
C SER A 72 -22.83 -6.51 2.94
N GLU A 73 -23.26 -6.04 1.77
CA GLU A 73 -22.40 -5.55 0.69
C GLU A 73 -22.45 -4.02 0.60
N TYR A 74 -21.29 -3.38 0.74
CA TYR A 74 -21.17 -1.94 0.55
C TYR A 74 -19.76 -1.53 0.14
N TYR A 75 -19.67 -0.34 -0.42
CA TYR A 75 -18.45 0.29 -0.90
C TYR A 75 -18.16 1.54 -0.06
N VAL A 76 -16.89 1.72 0.25
CA VAL A 76 -16.36 2.84 1.02
C VAL A 76 -15.45 3.66 0.12
N ALA A 77 -15.85 4.89 -0.18
CA ALA A 77 -15.06 5.84 -0.94
C ALA A 77 -14.16 6.63 0.01
N VAL A 78 -12.85 6.54 -0.21
CA VAL A 78 -11.84 7.19 0.63
C VAL A 78 -11.33 8.43 -0.11
N ALA A 79 -11.25 9.57 0.57
CA ALA A 79 -10.94 10.86 -0.07
C ALA A 79 -9.61 10.84 -0.85
N SER A 80 -8.63 10.06 -0.39
CA SER A 80 -7.32 9.89 -1.03
C SER A 80 -6.78 8.45 -0.98
N GLY A 81 -7.62 7.43 -0.78
CA GLY A 81 -7.19 6.04 -0.52
C GLY A 81 -7.90 4.99 -1.37
N GLY A 82 -8.50 5.38 -2.50
CA GLY A 82 -9.24 4.50 -3.40
C GLY A 82 -10.62 4.09 -2.87
N VAL A 83 -11.07 2.92 -3.32
CA VAL A 83 -12.38 2.35 -2.95
C VAL A 83 -12.17 1.00 -2.28
N TRP A 84 -12.87 0.78 -1.17
CA TRP A 84 -12.87 -0.47 -0.43
C TRP A 84 -14.24 -1.11 -0.47
N LYS A 85 -14.30 -2.43 -0.58
CA LYS A 85 -15.53 -3.20 -0.62
C LYS A 85 -15.59 -4.21 0.52
N THR A 86 -16.77 -4.39 1.09
CA THR A 86 -17.08 -5.55 1.92
C THR A 86 -18.28 -6.31 1.36
N ASN A 87 -18.38 -7.60 1.66
CA ASN A 87 -19.53 -8.46 1.39
C ASN A 87 -20.07 -9.13 2.67
N ASN A 88 -19.52 -8.78 3.83
CA ASN A 88 -19.78 -9.43 5.12
C ASN A 88 -19.89 -8.42 6.28
N ARG A 89 -20.50 -7.24 6.03
CA ARG A 89 -20.75 -6.20 7.06
C ARG A 89 -19.48 -5.62 7.69
N GLY A 90 -18.39 -5.56 6.92
CA GLY A 90 -17.13 -4.96 7.34
C GLY A 90 -16.27 -5.85 8.24
N VAL A 91 -16.56 -7.16 8.33
CA VAL A 91 -15.63 -8.12 8.94
C VAL A 91 -14.32 -8.14 8.14
N THR A 92 -14.39 -8.09 6.81
CA THR A 92 -13.24 -7.87 5.92
C THR A 92 -13.53 -6.78 4.90
N PHE A 93 -12.47 -6.08 4.48
CA PHE A 93 -12.49 -5.12 3.38
C PHE A 93 -11.43 -5.46 2.35
N GLU A 94 -11.78 -5.32 1.07
CA GLU A 94 -10.88 -5.50 -0.07
C GLU A 94 -10.75 -4.18 -0.83
N PRO A 95 -9.53 -3.70 -1.15
CA PRO A 95 -9.37 -2.56 -2.04
C PRO A 95 -9.72 -2.99 -3.47
N VAL A 96 -10.57 -2.21 -4.14
CA VAL A 96 -11.09 -2.52 -5.48
C VAL A 96 -10.69 -1.50 -6.54
N PHE A 97 -9.84 -0.51 -6.20
CA PHE A 97 -9.44 0.59 -7.09
C PHE A 97 -7.92 0.86 -7.10
N ASP A 98 -7.10 -0.03 -6.53
CA ASP A 98 -5.66 0.22 -6.27
C ASP A 98 -4.80 0.39 -7.55
N ASN A 99 -5.28 -0.05 -8.71
CA ASN A 99 -4.52 -0.06 -9.98
C ASN A 99 -5.03 0.95 -11.02
N GLU A 100 -5.99 1.79 -10.65
CA GLU A 100 -6.61 2.76 -11.57
C GLU A 100 -5.83 4.08 -11.61
N GLY A 101 -6.23 5.01 -12.49
CA GLY A 101 -5.51 6.26 -12.78
C GLY A 101 -5.58 7.32 -11.68
N SER A 102 -6.42 7.11 -10.66
CA SER A 102 -6.58 8.01 -9.52
C SER A 102 -6.71 7.22 -8.22
N TYR A 103 -6.46 7.89 -7.10
CA TYR A 103 -6.70 7.38 -5.75
C TYR A 103 -7.64 8.29 -4.94
N SER A 104 -7.94 9.47 -5.47
CA SER A 104 -8.79 10.45 -4.80
C SER A 104 -10.22 10.26 -5.23
N ILE A 105 -11.13 10.08 -4.28
CA ILE A 105 -12.53 9.76 -4.56
C ILE A 105 -13.46 10.84 -4.00
N GLY A 106 -14.32 11.37 -4.86
CA GLY A 106 -15.31 12.41 -4.52
C GLY A 106 -16.70 11.86 -4.22
N CYS A 107 -17.15 10.85 -4.97
CA CYS A 107 -18.46 10.21 -4.77
C CYS A 107 -18.56 8.81 -5.38
N ILE A 108 -19.51 8.02 -4.92
CA ILE A 108 -19.78 6.66 -5.42
C ILE A 108 -21.30 6.41 -5.50
N ALA A 109 -21.75 5.78 -6.58
CA ALA A 109 -23.17 5.46 -6.80
C ALA A 109 -23.35 4.03 -7.32
N LEU A 110 -24.41 3.37 -6.87
CA LEU A 110 -24.82 2.05 -7.37
C LEU A 110 -26.03 2.20 -8.28
N ASP A 111 -26.03 1.44 -9.38
CA ASP A 111 -27.22 1.30 -10.21
C ASP A 111 -28.35 0.66 -9.37
N PRO A 112 -29.52 1.31 -9.25
CA PRO A 112 -30.64 0.82 -8.45
C PRO A 112 -31.22 -0.51 -8.98
N LEU A 113 -31.10 -0.78 -10.29
CA LEU A 113 -31.57 -2.02 -10.90
C LEU A 113 -30.55 -3.15 -10.74
N ASN A 114 -29.27 -2.86 -10.89
CA ASN A 114 -28.17 -3.81 -10.77
C ASN A 114 -27.00 -3.29 -9.91
N PRO A 115 -26.98 -3.58 -8.60
CA PRO A 115 -25.92 -3.12 -7.68
C PRO A 115 -24.49 -3.62 -7.99
N LYS A 116 -24.27 -4.44 -9.02
CA LYS A 116 -22.93 -4.76 -9.56
C LYS A 116 -22.39 -3.67 -10.48
N VAL A 117 -23.25 -2.83 -11.03
CA VAL A 117 -22.85 -1.65 -11.80
C VAL A 117 -22.60 -0.52 -10.82
N VAL A 118 -21.34 -0.09 -10.76
CA VAL A 118 -20.84 0.92 -9.83
C VAL A 118 -20.29 2.09 -10.63
N TRP A 119 -20.73 3.29 -10.30
CA TRP A 119 -20.21 4.54 -10.85
C TRP A 119 -19.39 5.26 -9.79
N LEU A 120 -18.26 5.80 -10.19
CA LEU A 120 -17.30 6.42 -9.29
C LEU A 120 -16.86 7.77 -9.85
N GLY A 121 -16.98 8.82 -9.04
CA GLY A 121 -16.43 10.13 -9.33
C GLY A 121 -15.11 10.32 -8.61
N THR A 122 -14.03 10.57 -9.36
CA THR A 122 -12.71 10.82 -8.77
C THR A 122 -12.51 12.31 -8.44
N GLY A 123 -11.57 12.56 -7.52
CA GLY A 123 -11.24 13.87 -6.94
C GLY A 123 -12.15 14.26 -5.79
N GLU A 124 -11.57 14.43 -4.60
CA GLU A 124 -12.29 14.82 -3.39
C GLU A 124 -13.11 16.10 -3.64
N ASN A 125 -14.40 16.08 -3.32
CA ASN A 125 -15.31 17.19 -3.61
C ASN A 125 -15.35 18.28 -2.51
N ASN A 126 -14.41 18.23 -1.56
CA ASN A 126 -14.19 19.29 -0.58
C ASN A 126 -13.32 20.41 -1.18
N ASN A 127 -13.26 21.54 -0.49
CA ASN A 127 -12.52 22.74 -0.92
C ASN A 127 -11.30 23.02 -0.02
N GLN A 128 -10.72 21.98 0.60
CA GLN A 128 -9.59 22.09 1.53
C GLN A 128 -8.24 22.35 0.85
N ARG A 129 -7.23 22.78 1.62
CA ARG A 129 -5.84 22.97 1.14
C ARG A 129 -5.10 21.68 0.80
N SER A 130 -5.55 20.56 1.35
CA SER A 130 -4.94 19.23 1.22
C SER A 130 -5.69 18.29 0.27
N VAL A 131 -6.72 18.77 -0.44
CA VAL A 131 -7.49 17.93 -1.37
C VAL A 131 -6.63 17.41 -2.51
N ALA A 132 -6.82 16.13 -2.82
CA ALA A 132 -6.25 15.51 -4.01
C ALA A 132 -7.21 15.65 -5.21
N TYR A 133 -6.66 15.54 -6.42
CA TYR A 133 -7.41 15.66 -7.67
C TYR A 133 -7.59 14.30 -8.36
N GLY A 134 -8.67 14.20 -9.11
CA GLY A 134 -9.06 13.03 -9.90
C GLY A 134 -8.74 13.16 -11.38
N ASP A 135 -9.18 12.15 -12.13
CA ASP A 135 -9.10 12.08 -13.59
C ASP A 135 -10.43 11.64 -14.23
N GLY A 136 -11.55 11.96 -13.57
CA GLY A 136 -12.91 11.89 -14.13
C GLY A 136 -13.80 10.81 -13.51
N VAL A 137 -14.69 10.26 -14.33
CA VAL A 137 -15.71 9.28 -13.92
C VAL A 137 -15.29 7.88 -14.33
N TYR A 138 -15.48 6.89 -13.44
CA TYR A 138 -15.27 5.48 -13.73
C TYR A 138 -16.56 4.69 -13.61
N LYS A 139 -16.64 3.60 -14.37
CA LYS A 139 -17.72 2.61 -14.29
C LYS A 139 -17.11 1.22 -14.11
N SER A 140 -17.67 0.45 -13.19
CA SER A 140 -17.48 -1.00 -13.06
C SER A 140 -18.80 -1.68 -13.40
N GLU A 141 -18.76 -2.82 -14.08
CA GLU A 141 -19.95 -3.65 -14.37
C GLU A 141 -19.95 -5.00 -13.63
N ASP A 142 -18.90 -5.27 -12.85
CA ASP A 142 -18.64 -6.55 -12.20
C ASP A 142 -18.45 -6.46 -10.67
N GLY A 143 -18.95 -5.36 -10.08
CA GLY A 143 -18.89 -5.11 -8.64
C GLY A 143 -17.52 -4.70 -8.12
N GLY A 144 -16.74 -3.99 -8.94
CA GLY A 144 -15.45 -3.38 -8.61
C GLY A 144 -14.23 -4.21 -9.01
N LYS A 145 -14.39 -5.33 -9.72
CA LYS A 145 -13.23 -6.15 -10.13
C LYS A 145 -12.48 -5.55 -11.31
N SER A 146 -13.18 -4.80 -12.17
CA SER A 146 -12.58 -4.03 -13.25
C SER A 146 -13.28 -2.69 -13.42
N TRP A 147 -12.52 -1.67 -13.80
CA TRP A 147 -13.04 -0.33 -14.02
C TRP A 147 -12.70 0.20 -15.41
N LYS A 148 -13.53 1.10 -15.90
CA LYS A 148 -13.31 1.85 -17.13
C LYS A 148 -13.50 3.33 -16.85
N ASN A 149 -12.49 4.14 -17.18
CA ASN A 149 -12.63 5.60 -17.20
C ASN A 149 -13.57 6.01 -18.34
N MET A 150 -14.67 6.68 -17.97
CA MET A 150 -15.78 7.08 -18.84
C MET A 150 -15.68 8.54 -19.30
N GLY A 151 -14.61 9.27 -18.97
CA GLY A 151 -14.41 10.66 -19.37
C GLY A 151 -14.55 11.65 -18.22
N LEU A 152 -14.75 12.93 -18.56
CA LEU A 152 -14.72 14.07 -17.62
C LEU A 152 -13.35 14.25 -16.91
N LYS A 153 -12.27 13.99 -17.65
CA LYS A 153 -10.89 13.94 -17.13
C LYS A 153 -10.34 15.29 -16.64
N ASN A 154 -10.91 16.38 -17.13
CA ASN A 154 -10.52 17.75 -16.81
C ASN A 154 -11.46 18.39 -15.78
N SER A 155 -12.40 17.63 -15.21
CA SER A 155 -13.20 18.11 -14.07
C SER A 155 -12.36 18.22 -12.80
N GLU A 156 -11.32 17.39 -12.65
CA GLU A 156 -10.51 17.21 -11.43
C GLU A 156 -11.26 16.77 -10.18
N HIS A 157 -12.51 17.21 -9.98
CA HIS A 157 -13.36 16.89 -8.86
C HIS A 157 -14.77 16.59 -9.36
N ILE A 158 -15.26 15.39 -9.09
CA ILE A 158 -16.64 14.97 -9.36
C ILE A 158 -17.39 14.94 -8.04
N ALA A 159 -18.40 15.80 -7.91
CA ALA A 159 -19.06 16.02 -6.62
C ALA A 159 -20.17 15.03 -6.33
N ARG A 160 -20.93 14.63 -7.36
CA ARG A 160 -22.07 13.72 -7.22
C ARG A 160 -22.39 13.05 -8.56
N ILE A 161 -22.85 11.80 -8.49
CA ILE A 161 -23.40 11.05 -9.62
C ILE A 161 -24.80 10.61 -9.21
N ASP A 162 -25.77 10.77 -10.11
CA ASP A 162 -27.12 10.24 -9.91
C ASP A 162 -27.60 9.48 -11.15
N ILE A 163 -28.24 8.34 -10.92
CA ILE A 163 -28.56 7.33 -11.93
C ILE A 163 -30.07 7.26 -12.07
N HIS A 164 -30.57 7.33 -13.30
CA HIS A 164 -32.00 7.29 -13.55
C HIS A 164 -32.63 5.98 -13.03
N PRO A 165 -33.74 6.05 -12.27
CA PRO A 165 -34.23 4.93 -11.44
C PRO A 165 -34.67 3.70 -12.23
N THR A 166 -35.04 3.88 -13.51
CA THR A 166 -35.53 2.81 -14.39
C THR A 166 -34.75 2.64 -15.69
N ASN A 167 -33.70 3.44 -15.92
CA ASN A 167 -32.88 3.36 -17.13
C ASN A 167 -31.41 3.67 -16.82
N PRO A 168 -30.58 2.65 -16.56
CA PRO A 168 -29.22 2.84 -16.07
C PRO A 168 -28.25 3.42 -17.10
N ASP A 169 -28.66 3.55 -18.37
CA ASP A 169 -27.88 4.25 -19.39
C ASP A 169 -27.98 5.78 -19.27
N ILE A 170 -28.97 6.28 -18.51
CA ILE A 170 -29.14 7.70 -18.23
C ILE A 170 -28.53 8.04 -16.88
N VAL A 171 -27.44 8.80 -16.90
CA VAL A 171 -26.69 9.21 -15.70
C VAL A 171 -26.41 10.70 -15.76
N TYR A 172 -26.54 11.38 -14.62
CA TYR A 172 -26.16 12.77 -14.45
C TYR A 172 -24.96 12.88 -13.52
N VAL A 173 -24.05 13.80 -13.84
CA VAL A 173 -22.82 14.05 -13.09
C VAL A 173 -22.73 15.53 -12.75
N ALA A 174 -22.58 15.83 -11.47
CA ALA A 174 -22.21 17.15 -10.98
C ALA A 174 -20.68 17.30 -11.08
N ALA A 175 -20.23 17.88 -12.19
CA ALA A 175 -18.85 18.23 -12.43
C ALA A 175 -18.54 19.55 -11.70
N TYR A 176 -17.72 19.47 -10.65
CA TYR A 176 -17.42 20.63 -9.81
C TYR A 176 -16.33 21.51 -10.45
N GLY A 177 -15.49 20.89 -11.27
CA GLY A 177 -14.33 21.50 -11.91
C GLY A 177 -13.13 21.74 -11.00
N PRO A 178 -12.01 22.19 -11.58
CA PRO A 178 -10.79 22.50 -10.85
C PRO A 178 -11.02 23.43 -9.65
N LEU A 179 -10.37 23.16 -8.52
CA LEU A 179 -10.39 24.07 -7.37
C LEU A 179 -9.42 25.24 -7.55
N TRP A 180 -8.29 24.98 -8.18
CA TRP A 180 -7.12 25.87 -8.19
C TRP A 180 -7.05 26.82 -9.41
N THR A 181 -7.88 26.60 -10.41
CA THR A 181 -7.90 27.35 -11.69
C THR A 181 -9.33 27.58 -12.19
N SER A 182 -9.47 28.48 -13.16
CA SER A 182 -10.70 28.61 -13.93
C SER A 182 -10.77 27.55 -15.04
N GLY A 183 -11.94 27.40 -15.65
CA GLY A 183 -12.16 26.48 -16.76
C GLY A 183 -12.34 25.04 -16.31
N GLY A 184 -11.85 24.08 -17.12
CA GLY A 184 -12.09 22.65 -16.93
C GLY A 184 -13.53 22.23 -17.24
N GLU A 185 -13.86 20.99 -16.92
CA GLU A 185 -15.23 20.48 -17.07
C GLU A 185 -16.04 20.85 -15.81
N ARG A 186 -17.07 21.69 -15.97
CA ARG A 186 -17.93 22.21 -14.88
C ARG A 186 -19.41 22.10 -15.21
N GLY A 187 -20.25 22.06 -14.19
CA GLY A 187 -21.70 22.08 -14.31
C GLY A 187 -22.33 20.70 -14.27
N ILE A 188 -23.46 20.50 -14.95
CA ILE A 188 -24.12 19.18 -15.03
C ILE A 188 -23.86 18.56 -16.39
N TYR A 189 -23.37 17.31 -16.37
CA TYR A 189 -23.23 16.47 -17.54
C TYR A 189 -24.24 15.34 -17.49
N LYS A 190 -24.79 14.98 -18.66
CA LYS A 190 -25.73 13.88 -18.84
C LYS A 190 -25.18 12.92 -19.89
N THR A 191 -25.31 11.63 -19.62
CA THR A 191 -25.20 10.57 -20.64
C THR A 191 -26.55 9.89 -20.83
N THR A 192 -26.75 9.30 -21.99
CA THR A 192 -27.92 8.46 -22.33
C THR A 192 -27.50 7.15 -22.99
N ASP A 193 -26.20 6.84 -22.98
CA ASP A 193 -25.61 5.66 -23.63
C ASP A 193 -24.68 4.88 -22.69
N GLY A 194 -24.91 5.03 -21.38
CA GLY A 194 -24.12 4.37 -20.34
C GLY A 194 -22.71 4.94 -20.19
N GLY A 195 -22.53 6.24 -20.46
CA GLY A 195 -21.29 7.01 -20.27
C GLY A 195 -20.30 6.98 -21.43
N LYS A 196 -20.69 6.46 -22.61
CA LYS A 196 -19.83 6.49 -23.80
C LYS A 196 -19.67 7.91 -24.32
N THR A 197 -20.74 8.72 -24.21
CA THR A 197 -20.73 10.14 -24.52
C THR A 197 -21.38 10.96 -23.41
N TRP A 198 -20.93 12.21 -23.26
CA TRP A 198 -21.42 13.16 -22.27
C TRP A 198 -21.87 14.45 -22.95
N LYS A 199 -23.07 14.93 -22.60
CA LYS A 199 -23.61 16.24 -22.98
C LYS A 199 -23.61 17.14 -21.74
N GLN A 200 -22.99 18.31 -21.84
CA GLN A 200 -23.13 19.35 -20.81
C GLN A 200 -24.54 19.94 -20.92
N VAL A 201 -25.35 19.79 -19.86
CA VAL A 201 -26.76 20.19 -19.83
C VAL A 201 -27.02 21.40 -18.94
N LEU A 202 -26.08 21.75 -18.05
CA LEU A 202 -26.08 23.02 -17.31
C LEU A 202 -24.66 23.56 -17.23
N GLN A 203 -24.45 24.79 -17.70
CA GLN A 203 -23.18 25.52 -17.60
C GLN A 203 -23.47 26.90 -17.02
N ILE A 204 -22.61 27.37 -16.12
CA ILE A 204 -22.74 28.70 -15.49
C ILE A 204 -21.59 29.60 -15.93
N SER A 205 -20.36 29.28 -15.52
CA SER A 205 -19.16 30.04 -15.89
C SER A 205 -17.89 29.19 -15.74
N GLU A 206 -16.73 29.78 -16.03
CA GLU A 206 -15.41 29.14 -15.82
C GLU A 206 -15.02 28.99 -14.33
N HIS A 207 -15.75 29.62 -13.40
CA HIS A 207 -15.49 29.56 -11.95
C HIS A 207 -16.61 28.88 -11.16
N THR A 208 -17.67 28.45 -11.84
CA THR A 208 -18.89 27.95 -11.21
C THR A 208 -19.26 26.58 -11.75
N GLY A 209 -19.00 25.55 -10.95
CA GLY A 209 -19.42 24.18 -11.19
C GLY A 209 -20.62 23.78 -10.33
N CYS A 210 -20.99 22.51 -10.36
CA CYS A 210 -22.08 21.99 -9.53
C CYS A 210 -21.57 21.02 -8.48
N ASN A 211 -22.09 21.13 -7.26
CA ASN A 211 -21.78 20.21 -6.17
C ASN A 211 -22.90 19.21 -5.85
N GLU A 212 -24.12 19.45 -6.33
CA GLU A 212 -25.26 18.53 -6.20
C GLU A 212 -25.91 18.30 -7.57
N VAL A 213 -26.36 17.07 -7.78
CA VAL A 213 -27.35 16.70 -8.79
C VAL A 213 -28.25 15.63 -8.22
N MET A 214 -29.56 15.76 -8.40
CA MET A 214 -30.54 14.79 -7.93
C MET A 214 -31.71 14.67 -8.91
N ILE A 215 -32.15 13.46 -9.18
CA ILE A 215 -33.31 13.09 -9.98
C ILE A 215 -34.48 12.83 -9.02
N ASP A 216 -35.68 13.34 -9.31
CA ASP A 216 -36.88 12.89 -8.59
C ASP A 216 -37.16 11.42 -8.96
N PRO A 217 -37.15 10.47 -8.01
CA PRO A 217 -37.24 9.05 -8.32
C PRO A 217 -38.61 8.63 -8.89
N ARG A 218 -39.64 9.48 -8.74
CA ARG A 218 -41.00 9.25 -9.28
C ARG A 218 -41.18 9.89 -10.64
N TYR A 219 -40.54 11.04 -10.86
CA TYR A 219 -40.63 11.84 -12.08
C TYR A 219 -39.23 12.19 -12.60
N PRO A 220 -38.55 11.26 -13.31
CA PRO A 220 -37.13 11.41 -13.63
C PRO A 220 -36.75 12.56 -14.59
N ASP A 221 -37.73 13.21 -15.21
CA ASP A 221 -37.52 14.45 -15.96
C ASP A 221 -37.32 15.66 -15.04
N ILE A 222 -37.69 15.55 -13.77
CA ILE A 222 -37.41 16.55 -12.75
C ILE A 222 -36.00 16.29 -12.19
N VAL A 223 -35.11 17.24 -12.44
CA VAL A 223 -33.71 17.19 -11.99
C VAL A 223 -33.37 18.48 -11.26
N TYR A 224 -32.72 18.35 -10.11
CA TYR A 224 -32.25 19.46 -9.29
C TYR A 224 -30.72 19.55 -9.34
N ALA A 225 -30.19 20.77 -9.27
CA ALA A 225 -28.76 21.01 -9.21
C ALA A 225 -28.41 22.19 -8.30
N ALA A 226 -27.25 22.13 -7.65
CA ALA A 226 -26.68 23.25 -6.90
C ALA A 226 -25.39 23.71 -7.57
N ALA A 227 -25.39 24.96 -8.06
CA ALA A 227 -24.19 25.61 -8.59
C ALA A 227 -23.45 26.33 -7.46
N HIS A 228 -22.12 26.23 -7.47
CA HIS A 228 -21.26 26.86 -6.47
C HIS A 228 -20.03 27.50 -7.13
N GLN A 229 -19.94 28.82 -6.98
CA GLN A 229 -18.82 29.65 -7.42
C GLN A 229 -17.69 29.59 -6.39
N ARG A 230 -16.52 29.09 -6.78
CA ARG A 230 -15.36 28.98 -5.87
C ARG A 230 -14.04 29.11 -6.61
N GLN A 231 -13.02 29.61 -5.90
CA GLN A 231 -11.62 29.52 -6.36
C GLN A 231 -10.69 29.50 -5.16
N ARG A 232 -9.65 28.67 -5.25
CA ARG A 232 -8.56 28.62 -4.29
C ARG A 232 -7.22 28.86 -4.97
N LYS A 233 -6.29 29.45 -4.22
CA LYS A 233 -4.86 29.55 -4.52
C LYS A 233 -4.07 29.26 -3.24
N VAL A 234 -2.76 29.12 -3.34
CA VAL A 234 -1.89 28.95 -2.16
C VAL A 234 -2.15 30.02 -1.10
N PHE A 235 -2.36 31.27 -1.54
CA PHE A 235 -2.48 32.43 -0.65
C PHE A 235 -3.92 32.74 -0.18
N ALA A 236 -4.98 32.26 -0.86
CA ALA A 236 -6.35 32.66 -0.55
C ALA A 236 -7.42 31.67 -1.03
N TYR A 237 -8.63 31.78 -0.46
CA TYR A 237 -9.84 31.09 -0.85
C TYR A 237 -11.02 32.07 -0.95
N ILE A 238 -11.90 31.84 -1.92
CA ILE A 238 -13.23 32.45 -2.05
C ILE A 238 -14.23 31.31 -2.19
N GLY A 239 -15.18 31.22 -1.26
CA GLY A 239 -16.14 30.12 -1.13
C GLY A 239 -17.57 30.48 -1.49
N GLY A 240 -17.78 31.48 -2.34
CA GLY A 240 -19.10 31.87 -2.80
C GLY A 240 -19.09 33.13 -3.65
N GLY A 241 -20.25 33.46 -4.22
CA GLY A 241 -20.43 34.62 -5.08
C GLY A 241 -21.82 34.67 -5.74
N PRO A 242 -22.06 35.62 -6.65
CA PRO A 242 -23.38 35.87 -7.22
C PRO A 242 -23.86 34.79 -8.20
N GLU A 243 -22.96 33.88 -8.64
CA GLU A 243 -23.29 32.83 -9.60
C GLU A 243 -23.80 31.54 -8.93
N SER A 244 -23.59 31.38 -7.62
CA SER A 244 -24.11 30.25 -6.87
C SER A 244 -25.64 30.30 -6.78
N ALA A 245 -26.31 29.20 -7.08
CA ALA A 245 -27.77 29.12 -7.05
C ALA A 245 -28.25 27.66 -7.11
N LEU A 246 -29.49 27.45 -6.68
CA LEU A 246 -30.24 26.22 -6.92
C LEU A 246 -30.98 26.30 -8.26
N TYR A 247 -30.95 25.20 -9.01
CA TYR A 247 -31.61 25.05 -10.30
C TYR A 247 -32.54 23.83 -10.31
N LYS A 248 -33.59 23.92 -11.12
CA LYS A 248 -34.52 22.83 -11.41
C LYS A 248 -34.76 22.73 -12.92
N SER A 249 -34.74 21.52 -13.43
CA SER A 249 -35.26 21.15 -14.74
C SER A 249 -36.54 20.33 -14.56
N THR A 250 -37.44 20.39 -15.53
CA THR A 250 -38.65 19.55 -15.59
C THR A 250 -38.77 18.82 -16.94
N ASP A 251 -37.70 18.80 -17.72
CA ASP A 251 -37.63 18.23 -19.07
C ASP A 251 -36.35 17.38 -19.28
N GLY A 252 -35.84 16.78 -18.19
CA GLY A 252 -34.68 15.91 -18.23
C GLY A 252 -33.36 16.64 -18.50
N GLY A 253 -33.24 17.88 -18.03
CA GLY A 253 -32.05 18.72 -18.13
C GLY A 253 -31.93 19.51 -19.43
N ASN A 254 -32.95 19.56 -20.30
CA ASN A 254 -32.87 20.35 -21.53
C ASN A 254 -32.97 21.85 -21.24
N THR A 255 -33.80 22.23 -20.27
CA THR A 255 -33.91 23.60 -19.77
C THR A 255 -33.85 23.63 -18.24
N TRP A 256 -33.37 24.75 -17.69
CA TRP A 256 -33.18 24.94 -16.26
C TRP A 256 -33.70 26.30 -15.80
N SER A 257 -34.38 26.32 -14.65
CA SER A 257 -34.84 27.53 -13.98
C SER A 257 -34.24 27.64 -12.58
N LYS A 258 -33.89 28.86 -12.15
CA LYS A 258 -33.43 29.11 -10.77
C LYS A 258 -34.59 28.91 -9.79
N MET A 259 -34.33 28.24 -8.67
CA MET A 259 -35.31 27.95 -7.62
C MET A 259 -34.99 28.69 -6.31
N MET A 260 -34.91 30.01 -6.39
CA MET A 260 -34.37 30.87 -5.32
C MET A 260 -35.43 31.65 -4.53
N LYS A 261 -36.73 31.43 -4.79
CA LYS A 261 -37.81 32.15 -4.10
C LYS A 261 -37.81 31.77 -2.60
N GLY A 262 -37.57 32.75 -1.73
CA GLY A 262 -37.47 32.55 -0.28
C GLY A 262 -36.05 32.23 0.24
N MET A 263 -35.07 32.12 -0.66
CA MET A 263 -33.64 31.99 -0.30
C MET A 263 -32.99 33.37 -0.05
N PRO A 264 -31.80 33.42 0.59
CA PRO A 264 -31.07 34.67 0.79
C PRO A 264 -30.82 35.45 -0.51
N SER A 265 -30.95 36.77 -0.42
CA SER A 265 -30.47 37.70 -1.45
C SER A 265 -28.99 38.04 -1.22
N GLY A 266 -28.18 38.08 -2.28
CA GLY A 266 -26.75 38.40 -2.23
C GLY A 266 -25.87 37.24 -2.67
N ASP A 267 -24.58 37.29 -2.30
CA ASP A 267 -23.63 36.22 -2.61
C ASP A 267 -23.96 34.95 -1.81
N ILE A 268 -23.90 33.81 -2.49
CA ILE A 268 -24.22 32.50 -1.93
C ILE A 268 -22.99 31.59 -2.05
N GLY A 269 -22.74 30.82 -0.99
CA GLY A 269 -21.67 29.82 -0.93
C GLY A 269 -22.14 28.43 -1.34
N ARG A 270 -21.57 27.40 -0.73
CA ARG A 270 -21.97 26.01 -1.01
C ARG A 270 -23.39 25.74 -0.50
N ILE A 271 -24.15 24.95 -1.27
CA ILE A 271 -25.50 24.52 -0.93
C ILE A 271 -25.52 22.99 -0.88
N GLY A 272 -25.92 22.43 0.26
CA GLY A 272 -26.29 21.01 0.37
C GLY A 272 -27.79 20.88 0.11
N LEU A 273 -28.21 19.86 -0.64
CA LEU A 273 -29.61 19.64 -1.02
C LEU A 273 -29.97 18.15 -0.87
N ASN A 274 -31.16 17.87 -0.35
CA ASN A 274 -31.71 16.51 -0.32
C ASN A 274 -33.25 16.54 -0.34
N TYR A 275 -33.87 15.46 -0.83
CA TYR A 275 -35.32 15.25 -0.74
C TYR A 275 -35.64 14.32 0.42
N PHE A 276 -36.85 14.42 0.97
CA PHE A 276 -37.34 13.45 1.94
C PHE A 276 -37.76 12.16 1.21
N PRO A 277 -37.13 10.98 1.46
CA PRO A 277 -37.36 9.79 0.62
C PRO A 277 -38.81 9.29 0.56
N ALA A 278 -39.57 9.37 1.65
CA ALA A 278 -40.96 8.93 1.67
C ALA A 278 -41.92 9.92 0.96
N ASN A 279 -41.52 11.19 0.80
CA ASN A 279 -42.26 12.18 0.03
C ASN A 279 -41.31 13.18 -0.66
N PRO A 280 -40.87 12.90 -1.90
CA PRO A 280 -39.94 13.77 -2.63
C PRO A 280 -40.51 15.14 -3.07
N ASP A 281 -41.73 15.49 -2.66
CA ASP A 281 -42.23 16.88 -2.78
C ASP A 281 -41.56 17.82 -1.77
N VAL A 282 -41.08 17.24 -0.67
CA VAL A 282 -40.38 17.94 0.41
C VAL A 282 -38.88 17.92 0.16
N LEU A 283 -38.28 19.10 0.06
CA LEU A 283 -36.85 19.30 -0.09
C LEU A 283 -36.29 20.05 1.11
N TYR A 284 -35.07 19.69 1.51
CA TYR A 284 -34.29 20.42 2.49
C TYR A 284 -32.98 20.91 1.88
N ALA A 285 -32.60 22.13 2.22
CA ALA A 285 -31.33 22.72 1.81
C ALA A 285 -30.60 23.34 3.00
N VAL A 286 -29.28 23.19 3.05
CA VAL A 286 -28.40 23.93 3.96
C VAL A 286 -27.52 24.87 3.13
N VAL A 287 -27.64 26.17 3.41
CA VAL A 287 -27.13 27.25 2.55
C VAL A 287 -26.11 28.09 3.31
N GLU A 288 -24.90 28.21 2.75
CA GLU A 288 -23.93 29.23 3.16
C GLU A 288 -24.21 30.51 2.38
N ALA A 289 -24.20 31.66 3.05
CA ALA A 289 -24.45 32.96 2.39
C ALA A 289 -23.71 34.08 3.13
N ALA A 290 -23.45 35.18 2.42
CA ALA A 290 -22.79 36.35 2.97
C ALA A 290 -23.59 36.99 4.13
N GLU A 291 -22.91 37.79 4.94
CA GLU A 291 -23.52 38.55 6.05
C GLU A 291 -24.30 37.69 7.06
N GLY A 292 -23.95 36.41 7.20
CA GLY A 292 -24.64 35.48 8.12
C GLY A 292 -26.09 35.15 7.71
N LYS A 293 -26.49 35.41 6.45
CA LYS A 293 -27.85 35.17 5.95
C LYS A 293 -28.15 33.68 5.67
N GLY A 294 -27.15 32.81 5.79
CA GLY A 294 -27.25 31.36 5.62
C GLY A 294 -28.23 30.68 6.59
N GLY A 295 -28.42 29.37 6.42
CA GLY A 295 -29.28 28.57 7.28
C GLY A 295 -29.82 27.31 6.62
N VAL A 296 -30.78 26.67 7.31
CA VAL A 296 -31.54 25.52 6.79
C VAL A 296 -32.87 26.02 6.24
N TYR A 297 -33.23 25.50 5.07
CA TYR A 297 -34.44 25.85 4.33
C TYR A 297 -35.23 24.59 3.99
N LYS A 298 -36.55 24.71 3.94
CA LYS A 298 -37.47 23.65 3.54
C LYS A 298 -38.35 24.14 2.40
N SER A 299 -38.58 23.30 1.41
CA SER A 299 -39.63 23.46 0.41
C SER A 299 -40.62 22.31 0.56
N ASN A 300 -41.92 22.58 0.39
CA ASN A 300 -42.97 21.56 0.34
C ASN A 300 -43.57 21.43 -1.07
N ASP A 301 -42.96 22.09 -2.06
CA ASP A 301 -43.50 22.28 -3.40
C ASP A 301 -42.43 22.02 -4.48
N ARG A 302 -41.54 21.05 -4.24
CA ARG A 302 -40.47 20.66 -5.18
C ARG A 302 -39.58 21.83 -5.59
N GLY A 303 -39.25 22.70 -4.63
CA GLY A 303 -38.37 23.85 -4.79
C GLY A 303 -39.01 25.10 -5.39
N ALA A 304 -40.33 25.14 -5.64
CA ALA A 304 -40.97 26.34 -6.18
C ALA A 304 -40.91 27.53 -5.18
N SER A 305 -40.94 27.25 -3.87
CA SER A 305 -40.67 28.21 -2.81
C SER A 305 -40.00 27.57 -1.59
N TRP A 306 -39.23 28.38 -0.86
CA TRP A 306 -38.47 27.96 0.31
C TRP A 306 -38.84 28.77 1.55
N GLU A 307 -38.92 28.08 2.68
CA GLU A 307 -39.09 28.66 4.01
C GLU A 307 -37.79 28.46 4.80
N LYS A 308 -37.23 29.54 5.37
CA LYS A 308 -36.11 29.42 6.31
C LYS A 308 -36.60 28.76 7.61
N ARG A 309 -35.99 27.65 7.98
CA ARG A 309 -36.34 26.88 9.18
C ARG A 309 -35.53 27.32 10.39
N GLY A 310 -34.25 27.57 10.18
CA GLY A 310 -33.32 28.01 11.22
C GLY A 310 -32.03 28.56 10.63
N SER A 311 -31.18 29.12 11.49
CA SER A 311 -29.91 29.73 11.10
C SER A 311 -28.71 28.76 11.17
N TYR A 312 -28.95 27.48 11.45
CA TYR A 312 -27.87 26.48 11.48
C TYR A 312 -27.24 26.34 10.09
N SER A 313 -25.92 26.44 10.02
CA SER A 313 -25.12 26.26 8.81
C SER A 313 -23.74 25.74 9.18
N THR A 314 -22.99 25.25 8.20
CA THR A 314 -21.65 24.71 8.42
C THR A 314 -20.64 25.38 7.49
N SER A 315 -19.39 24.97 7.56
CA SER A 315 -18.34 25.43 6.67
C SER A 315 -18.56 24.90 5.23
N GLY A 316 -18.84 25.82 4.29
CA GLY A 316 -19.04 25.49 2.88
C GLY A 316 -17.80 24.91 2.19
N ASN A 317 -16.61 25.17 2.73
CA ASN A 317 -15.38 24.57 2.22
C ASN A 317 -15.21 23.09 2.59
N TYR A 318 -15.96 22.56 3.57
CA TYR A 318 -15.69 21.22 4.08
C TYR A 318 -16.90 20.30 4.22
N TYR A 319 -17.98 20.70 4.91
CA TYR A 319 -19.00 19.73 5.33
C TYR A 319 -20.35 19.82 4.64
N GLN A 320 -20.75 21.03 4.21
CA GLN A 320 -22.08 21.48 3.78
C GLN A 320 -22.94 20.49 2.94
N LYS A 321 -23.45 19.44 3.59
CA LYS A 321 -24.32 18.39 3.07
C LYS A 321 -25.46 18.14 4.06
N ILE A 322 -26.63 17.75 3.55
CA ILE A 322 -27.85 17.49 4.33
C ILE A 322 -28.44 16.14 3.95
N TYR A 323 -28.92 15.39 4.93
CA TYR A 323 -29.52 14.07 4.76
C TYR A 323 -30.87 14.04 5.49
N CYS A 324 -31.88 13.47 4.85
CA CYS A 324 -33.19 13.26 5.47
C CYS A 324 -33.28 11.84 6.01
N ASP A 325 -33.91 11.67 7.17
CA ASP A 325 -34.35 10.34 7.60
C ASP A 325 -35.31 9.75 6.55
N PRO A 326 -35.23 8.44 6.23
CA PRO A 326 -36.05 7.83 5.20
C PRO A 326 -37.54 7.69 5.57
N LYS A 327 -37.92 7.87 6.85
CA LYS A 327 -39.28 7.68 7.36
C LYS A 327 -39.85 8.89 8.10
N ASP A 328 -39.03 9.65 8.81
CA ASP A 328 -39.45 10.83 9.57
C ASP A 328 -39.05 12.13 8.86
N GLU A 329 -40.04 12.83 8.28
CA GLU A 329 -39.83 14.10 7.58
C GLU A 329 -39.21 15.19 8.47
N GLN A 330 -39.40 15.12 9.80
CA GLN A 330 -38.86 16.11 10.73
C GLN A 330 -37.41 15.82 11.14
N LYS A 331 -36.93 14.59 10.92
CA LYS A 331 -35.58 14.17 11.29
C LYS A 331 -34.61 14.38 10.13
N ILE A 332 -33.71 15.34 10.29
CA ILE A 332 -32.69 15.65 9.29
C ILE A 332 -31.31 15.75 9.94
N PHE A 333 -30.29 15.41 9.17
CA PHE A 333 -28.89 15.46 9.56
C PHE A 333 -28.15 16.47 8.69
N VAL A 334 -27.31 17.30 9.31
CA VAL A 334 -26.40 18.19 8.61
C VAL A 334 -24.98 17.80 8.99
N ILE A 335 -24.20 17.45 7.98
CA ILE A 335 -22.81 17.04 8.14
C ILE A 335 -21.98 18.24 8.60
N ASN A 336 -21.12 18.04 9.61
CA ASN A 336 -20.29 19.06 10.23
C ASN A 336 -19.15 18.39 11.02
N THR A 337 -18.25 19.17 11.63
CA THR A 337 -17.30 18.70 12.65
C THR A 337 -18.02 17.83 13.69
N TYR A 338 -19.03 18.39 14.35
CA TYR A 338 -19.99 17.63 15.16
C TYR A 338 -21.28 17.49 14.37
N MET A 339 -21.64 16.28 13.94
CA MET A 339 -22.80 16.11 13.07
C MET A 339 -24.07 16.65 13.75
N GLY A 340 -24.77 17.56 13.06
CA GLY A 340 -26.00 18.13 13.56
C GLY A 340 -27.19 17.22 13.24
N VAL A 341 -28.10 17.05 14.19
CA VAL A 341 -29.40 16.41 13.97
C VAL A 341 -30.52 17.34 14.43
N SER A 342 -31.53 17.49 13.59
CA SER A 342 -32.79 18.15 13.92
C SER A 342 -33.90 17.11 13.96
N ARG A 343 -34.86 17.28 14.86
CA ARG A 343 -36.09 16.46 14.97
C ARG A 343 -37.36 17.32 14.86
N ASP A 344 -37.22 18.53 14.32
CA ASP A 344 -38.30 19.52 14.16
C ASP A 344 -38.29 20.18 12.76
N GLY A 345 -37.70 19.46 11.78
CA GLY A 345 -37.63 19.90 10.40
C GLY A 345 -36.71 21.10 10.21
N GLY A 346 -35.57 21.12 10.89
CA GLY A 346 -34.48 22.11 10.71
C GLY A 346 -34.62 23.41 11.49
N LYS A 347 -35.53 23.48 12.48
CA LYS A 347 -35.68 24.69 13.32
C LYS A 347 -34.62 24.74 14.39
N THR A 348 -34.37 23.62 15.06
CA THR A 348 -33.32 23.47 16.07
C THR A 348 -32.44 22.26 15.77
N PHE A 349 -31.18 22.31 16.21
CA PHE A 349 -30.20 21.25 16.04
C PHE A 349 -29.55 20.90 17.37
N SER A 350 -29.38 19.61 17.62
CA SER A 350 -28.49 19.07 18.64
C SER A 350 -27.33 18.32 17.97
N ILE A 351 -26.28 18.03 18.73
CA ILE A 351 -25.22 17.14 18.27
C ILE A 351 -25.81 15.72 18.20
N PHE A 352 -25.63 15.03 17.07
CA PHE A 352 -25.82 13.59 16.99
C PHE A 352 -24.66 12.94 17.74
N SER A 353 -24.94 12.04 18.69
CA SER A 353 -23.94 11.58 19.65
C SER A 353 -22.64 11.12 18.96
N GLU A 354 -21.51 11.71 19.35
CA GLU A 354 -20.16 11.38 18.87
C GLU A 354 -19.35 10.64 19.96
N LYS A 355 -20.03 9.99 20.91
CA LYS A 355 -19.41 9.38 22.08
C LYS A 355 -18.34 8.36 21.66
N ASN A 356 -17.08 8.62 22.06
CA ASN A 356 -15.91 7.79 21.75
C ASN A 356 -15.68 7.54 20.25
N LYS A 357 -16.18 8.45 19.40
CA LYS A 357 -16.05 8.39 17.94
C LYS A 357 -15.28 9.63 17.47
N HIS A 358 -14.51 9.48 16.39
CA HIS A 358 -13.86 10.61 15.74
C HIS A 358 -14.91 11.55 15.10
N ILE A 359 -14.70 12.85 15.28
CA ILE A 359 -15.53 13.93 14.72
C ILE A 359 -15.21 14.15 13.23
N ASP A 360 -15.59 15.28 12.63
CA ASP A 360 -15.32 15.61 11.21
C ASP A 360 -15.98 14.65 10.22
N ASN A 361 -17.31 14.65 10.27
CA ASN A 361 -18.14 13.77 9.46
C ASN A 361 -18.22 14.24 8.01
N HIS A 362 -18.42 13.31 7.07
CA HIS A 362 -18.55 13.62 5.62
C HIS A 362 -19.74 12.94 4.96
N VAL A 363 -20.21 11.83 5.52
CA VAL A 363 -21.30 11.02 4.97
C VAL A 363 -22.02 10.25 6.08
N ILE A 364 -23.34 10.13 5.95
CA ILE A 364 -24.17 9.22 6.75
C ILE A 364 -25.04 8.39 5.80
N TRP A 365 -25.07 7.09 6.02
CA TRP A 365 -26.08 6.19 5.48
C TRP A 365 -27.03 5.79 6.59
N ILE A 366 -28.33 5.86 6.31
CA ILE A 366 -29.41 5.52 7.24
C ILE A 366 -30.17 4.35 6.62
N ASP A 367 -30.29 3.25 7.35
CA ASP A 367 -30.98 2.07 6.85
C ASP A 367 -32.49 2.37 6.67
N PRO A 368 -33.03 2.28 5.44
CA PRO A 368 -34.43 2.58 5.17
C PRO A 368 -35.40 1.59 5.84
N GLN A 369 -34.93 0.41 6.28
CA GLN A 369 -35.74 -0.56 7.00
C GLN A 369 -35.68 -0.35 8.51
N ASN A 370 -34.55 0.13 9.03
CA ASN A 370 -34.33 0.42 10.46
C ASN A 370 -33.52 1.70 10.67
N THR A 371 -34.18 2.83 10.94
CA THR A 371 -33.53 4.15 11.03
C THR A 371 -32.56 4.32 12.21
N ASP A 372 -32.53 3.36 13.15
CA ASP A 372 -31.53 3.33 14.23
C ASP A 372 -30.20 2.73 13.76
N HIS A 373 -30.20 1.99 12.64
CA HIS A 373 -29.01 1.45 11.99
C HIS A 373 -28.41 2.48 11.03
N THR A 374 -27.19 2.92 11.34
CA THR A 374 -26.48 3.95 10.58
C THR A 374 -25.02 3.59 10.35
N LEU A 375 -24.49 4.02 9.20
CA LEU A 375 -23.05 4.04 8.91
C LEU A 375 -22.62 5.49 8.75
N VAL A 376 -21.51 5.87 9.38
CA VAL A 376 -20.96 7.23 9.32
C VAL A 376 -19.49 7.17 8.93
N GLY A 377 -19.15 7.90 7.86
CA GLY A 377 -17.79 8.15 7.42
C GLY A 377 -17.32 9.54 7.90
N CYS A 378 -16.14 9.58 8.51
CA CYS A 378 -15.50 10.81 8.99
C CYS A 378 -13.99 10.81 8.71
N ASP A 379 -13.27 11.80 9.22
CA ASP A 379 -11.80 11.89 9.08
C ASP A 379 -11.05 10.76 9.80
N GLY A 380 -11.67 10.12 10.80
CA GLY A 380 -11.11 8.96 11.53
C GLY A 380 -11.64 7.60 11.08
N GLY A 381 -12.25 7.49 9.90
CA GLY A 381 -12.68 6.21 9.32
C GLY A 381 -14.20 5.97 9.32
N LEU A 382 -14.58 4.69 9.46
CA LEU A 382 -15.96 4.21 9.36
C LEU A 382 -16.48 3.72 10.70
N TYR A 383 -17.67 4.21 11.07
CA TYR A 383 -18.37 3.88 12.30
C TYR A 383 -19.78 3.39 11.99
N GLU A 384 -20.27 2.42 12.78
CA GLU A 384 -21.60 1.81 12.65
C GLU A 384 -22.34 1.88 13.97
N SER A 385 -23.64 2.19 13.94
CA SER A 385 -24.52 2.19 15.13
C SER A 385 -25.81 1.45 14.81
N TYR A 386 -26.42 0.84 15.82
CA TYR A 386 -27.71 0.14 15.76
C TYR A 386 -28.72 0.74 16.75
N ASP A 387 -28.42 1.91 17.31
CA ASP A 387 -29.13 2.53 18.42
C ASP A 387 -29.21 4.06 18.29
N ASP A 388 -29.42 4.57 17.08
CA ASP A 388 -29.53 6.01 16.78
C ASP A 388 -28.30 6.82 17.28
N GLY A 389 -27.10 6.27 17.06
CA GLY A 389 -25.81 6.91 17.35
C GLY A 389 -25.39 6.95 18.81
N GLN A 390 -26.09 6.24 19.71
CA GLN A 390 -25.73 6.23 21.13
C GLN A 390 -24.42 5.49 21.38
N ASN A 391 -24.17 4.40 20.65
CA ASN A 391 -22.92 3.65 20.69
C ASN A 391 -22.42 3.35 19.28
N TRP A 392 -21.09 3.37 19.13
CA TRP A 392 -20.42 3.24 17.84
C TRP A 392 -19.48 2.04 17.81
N HIS A 393 -19.58 1.26 16.74
CA HIS A 393 -18.63 0.22 16.36
C HIS A 393 -17.69 0.78 15.29
N PHE A 394 -16.46 1.08 15.69
CA PHE A 394 -15.37 1.45 14.77
C PHE A 394 -14.94 0.24 13.93
N LYS A 395 -14.55 0.46 12.67
CA LYS A 395 -13.97 -0.56 11.78
C LYS A 395 -12.43 -0.42 11.72
N PRO A 396 -11.67 -1.08 12.63
CA PRO A 396 -10.22 -0.87 12.80
C PRO A 396 -9.35 -1.63 11.79
N ASN A 397 -9.90 -2.05 10.64
CA ASN A 397 -9.26 -2.89 9.62
C ASN A 397 -9.17 -2.21 8.24
N ILE A 398 -9.35 -0.90 8.18
CA ILE A 398 -9.19 -0.09 6.96
C ILE A 398 -7.93 0.79 7.12
N PRO A 399 -6.76 0.40 6.58
CA PRO A 399 -5.49 1.13 6.76
C PRO A 399 -5.35 2.29 5.76
N VAL A 400 -6.11 3.36 5.98
CA VAL A 400 -6.18 4.53 5.07
C VAL A 400 -5.71 5.85 5.70
N THR A 401 -4.81 5.76 6.68
CA THR A 401 -4.21 6.93 7.34
C THR A 401 -3.41 7.80 6.38
N GLN A 402 -3.58 9.13 6.52
CA GLN A 402 -3.07 10.17 5.64
C GLN A 402 -1.84 10.85 6.24
N PHE A 403 -0.64 10.40 5.88
CA PHE A 403 0.62 10.97 6.37
C PHE A 403 1.11 12.14 5.52
N TYR A 404 1.50 13.23 6.18
CA TYR A 404 2.18 14.36 5.55
C TYR A 404 3.68 14.14 5.39
N LYS A 405 4.30 13.58 6.44
CA LYS A 405 5.75 13.44 6.61
C LYS A 405 6.08 12.08 7.20
N VAL A 406 7.32 11.63 7.01
CA VAL A 406 7.81 10.39 7.62
C VAL A 406 9.22 10.56 8.15
N SER A 407 9.49 10.00 9.33
CA SER A 407 10.84 9.87 9.87
C SER A 407 11.06 8.50 10.50
N THR A 408 12.32 8.18 10.77
CA THR A 408 12.73 6.92 11.39
C THR A 408 13.70 7.16 12.53
N ASP A 409 13.68 6.26 13.52
CA ASP A 409 14.66 6.27 14.61
C ASP A 409 15.83 5.30 14.36
N ASN A 410 16.77 5.26 15.32
CA ASN A 410 17.88 4.31 15.34
C ASN A 410 17.70 3.19 16.37
N ALA A 411 16.48 2.95 16.87
CA ALA A 411 16.24 1.89 17.85
C ALA A 411 16.73 0.52 17.32
N PHE A 412 17.21 -0.31 18.25
CA PHE A 412 17.77 -1.62 17.97
C PHE A 412 17.03 -2.66 18.83
N PRO A 413 16.66 -3.84 18.29
CA PRO A 413 17.04 -4.39 16.98
C PRO A 413 16.24 -3.84 15.78
N PHE A 414 15.04 -3.32 16.03
CA PHE A 414 14.17 -2.80 14.99
C PHE A 414 13.91 -1.32 15.24
N TYR A 415 14.06 -0.51 14.19
CA TYR A 415 13.75 0.90 14.24
C TYR A 415 12.23 1.12 14.26
N HIS A 416 11.80 2.28 14.74
CA HIS A 416 10.44 2.77 14.62
C HIS A 416 10.30 3.78 13.49
N ILE A 417 9.07 3.89 12.99
CA ILE A 417 8.65 4.83 11.97
C ILE A 417 7.65 5.78 12.61
N HIS A 418 7.78 7.06 12.29
CA HIS A 418 6.94 8.12 12.84
C HIS A 418 6.41 9.01 11.73
N GLY A 419 5.25 9.61 11.96
CA GLY A 419 4.70 10.59 11.04
C GLY A 419 3.47 11.28 11.59
N GLY A 420 3.27 12.50 11.11
CA GLY A 420 2.10 13.29 11.36
C GLY A 420 0.99 13.05 10.36
N THR A 421 -0.26 12.99 10.84
CA THR A 421 -1.41 12.64 10.01
C THR A 421 -2.42 13.78 9.87
N GLN A 422 -3.19 13.77 8.78
CA GLN A 422 -4.37 14.62 8.65
C GLN A 422 -5.43 14.22 9.68
N ASP A 423 -5.86 15.17 10.51
CA ASP A 423 -6.91 15.08 11.55
C ASP A 423 -6.72 13.99 12.64
N ASN A 424 -5.70 13.12 12.55
CA ASN A 424 -5.60 11.88 13.33
C ASN A 424 -4.30 11.77 14.16
N PHE A 425 -3.80 12.88 14.69
CA PHE A 425 -2.63 12.95 15.56
C PHE A 425 -1.28 12.71 14.84
N SER A 426 -0.19 12.80 15.60
CA SER A 426 1.10 12.22 15.19
C SER A 426 1.27 10.85 15.84
N ILE A 427 1.82 9.89 15.10
CA ILE A 427 1.93 8.50 15.55
C ILE A 427 3.32 7.91 15.28
N GLY A 428 3.69 6.92 16.09
CA GLY A 428 4.89 6.11 15.96
C GLY A 428 4.61 4.62 16.15
N GLY A 429 5.41 3.76 15.52
CA GLY A 429 5.29 2.31 15.64
C GLY A 429 6.49 1.57 15.05
N PRO A 430 6.66 0.28 15.35
CA PRO A 430 7.83 -0.47 14.94
C PRO A 430 7.81 -0.80 13.44
N SER A 431 8.98 -0.84 12.80
CA SER A 431 9.13 -1.31 11.41
C SER A 431 8.85 -2.82 11.24
N ARG A 432 9.00 -3.57 12.33
CA ARG A 432 8.67 -4.99 12.51
C ARG A 432 8.69 -5.39 13.99
N THR A 433 8.06 -6.50 14.33
CA THR A 433 8.11 -7.13 15.66
C THR A 433 8.81 -8.49 15.60
N THR A 434 9.04 -9.14 16.74
CA THR A 434 9.47 -10.56 16.79
C THR A 434 8.30 -11.54 16.74
N SER A 435 7.07 -11.03 16.66
CA SER A 435 5.85 -11.83 16.70
C SER A 435 5.54 -12.43 15.34
N VAL A 436 5.18 -13.71 15.31
CA VAL A 436 4.65 -14.39 14.11
C VAL A 436 3.30 -13.80 13.67
N ASN A 437 2.62 -13.05 14.56
CA ASN A 437 1.36 -12.37 14.25
C ASN A 437 1.55 -11.05 13.49
N GLY A 438 2.79 -10.57 13.35
CA GLY A 438 3.08 -9.31 12.65
C GLY A 438 3.06 -8.08 13.56
N ILE A 439 2.85 -6.92 12.95
CA ILE A 439 2.56 -5.65 13.64
C ILE A 439 1.05 -5.51 13.77
N VAL A 440 0.56 -5.21 14.96
CA VAL A 440 -0.87 -5.04 15.27
C VAL A 440 -1.17 -3.57 15.62
N ASN A 441 -2.45 -3.17 15.63
CA ASN A 441 -2.81 -1.78 15.96
C ASN A 441 -2.29 -1.32 17.33
N SER A 442 -2.22 -2.20 18.33
CA SER A 442 -1.72 -1.86 19.67
C SER A 442 -0.20 -1.67 19.76
N ASP A 443 0.56 -1.95 18.70
CA ASP A 443 1.99 -1.64 18.63
C ASP A 443 2.25 -0.15 18.31
N TRP A 444 1.22 0.58 17.87
CA TRP A 444 1.30 2.00 17.51
C TRP A 444 0.91 2.89 18.70
N TYR A 445 1.58 4.03 18.81
CA TYR A 445 1.39 5.00 19.89
C TYR A 445 1.35 6.44 19.36
N PHE A 446 0.70 7.34 20.09
CA PHE A 446 0.55 8.75 19.72
C PHE A 446 1.67 9.61 20.30
N THR A 447 2.20 10.56 19.51
CA THR A 447 3.33 11.43 19.87
C THR A 447 2.98 12.92 19.90
N SER A 448 1.82 13.31 19.38
CA SER A 448 1.25 14.68 19.46
C SER A 448 -0.27 14.63 19.27
N ILE A 449 -0.97 15.73 19.53
CA ILE A 449 -2.42 15.90 19.34
C ILE A 449 -2.74 16.76 18.09
N GLY A 450 -4.02 16.86 17.69
CA GLY A 450 -4.45 17.61 16.49
C GLY A 450 -4.10 16.91 15.16
N ASP A 451 -4.05 17.63 14.05
CA ASP A 451 -3.37 17.16 12.83
C ASP A 451 -1.87 17.10 13.14
N GLY A 452 -1.20 16.02 12.74
CA GLY A 452 0.25 15.90 12.85
C GLY A 452 0.99 16.29 11.57
N PHE A 453 2.24 16.72 11.71
CA PHE A 453 3.14 17.09 10.58
C PHE A 453 4.55 16.51 10.72
N GLU A 454 5.58 17.29 10.38
CA GLU A 454 6.99 16.92 10.49
C GLU A 454 7.31 16.37 11.89
N THR A 455 7.90 15.17 11.92
CA THR A 455 8.34 14.51 13.16
C THR A 455 9.82 14.23 13.04
N GLN A 456 10.58 14.50 14.10
CA GLN A 456 12.01 14.20 14.15
C GLN A 456 12.32 13.42 15.43
N VAL A 457 13.26 12.47 15.37
CA VAL A 457 13.63 11.64 16.53
C VAL A 457 15.11 11.87 16.85
N ASP A 458 15.44 12.05 18.13
CA ASP A 458 16.84 12.21 18.55
C ASP A 458 17.65 10.98 18.08
N PRO A 459 18.69 11.17 17.24
CA PRO A 459 19.40 10.07 16.60
C PRO A 459 20.19 9.20 17.58
N THR A 460 20.38 9.66 18.83
CA THR A 460 21.13 8.97 19.88
C THR A 460 20.23 8.47 21.03
N ASP A 461 19.04 9.04 21.21
CA ASP A 461 18.05 8.59 22.18
C ASP A 461 16.67 8.45 21.51
N PRO A 462 16.29 7.24 21.06
CA PRO A 462 15.02 7.03 20.36
C PRO A 462 13.78 7.23 21.25
N ASN A 463 13.93 7.57 22.54
CA ASN A 463 12.81 7.95 23.39
C ASN A 463 12.44 9.42 23.26
N ILE A 464 13.32 10.28 22.77
CA ILE A 464 13.05 11.71 22.59
C ILE A 464 12.58 11.96 21.16
N ILE A 465 11.30 12.33 21.03
CA ILE A 465 10.63 12.54 19.76
C ILE A 465 10.11 13.99 19.72
N TYR A 466 10.32 14.68 18.62
CA TYR A 466 9.75 16.00 18.36
C TYR A 466 8.63 15.86 17.35
N ALA A 467 7.40 16.12 17.77
CA ALA A 467 6.22 15.93 16.94
C ALA A 467 5.42 17.22 16.85
N GLN A 468 4.80 17.45 15.70
CA GLN A 468 4.12 18.70 15.41
C GLN A 468 2.60 18.61 15.51
N SER A 469 2.01 19.78 15.62
CA SER A 469 0.60 20.03 15.32
C SER A 469 0.44 21.32 14.50
N GLN A 470 -0.80 21.68 14.17
CA GLN A 470 -1.10 22.75 13.20
C GLN A 470 -0.42 24.07 13.55
N TYR A 471 -0.09 24.86 12.52
CA TYR A 471 0.49 26.20 12.68
C TYR A 471 1.78 26.19 13.51
N GLY A 472 2.63 25.20 13.27
CA GLY A 472 3.92 25.05 13.94
C GLY A 472 3.83 24.75 15.43
N GLY A 473 2.74 24.15 15.91
CA GLY A 473 2.73 23.52 17.22
C GLY A 473 3.86 22.49 17.29
N LEU A 474 4.66 22.50 18.35
CA LEU A 474 5.83 21.65 18.47
C LEU A 474 5.97 21.12 19.89
N ILE A 475 5.97 19.79 20.02
CA ILE A 475 6.07 19.10 21.28
C ILE A 475 7.33 18.22 21.29
N ARG A 476 8.01 18.17 22.44
CA ARG A 476 8.95 17.11 22.79
C ARG A 476 8.22 16.03 23.58
N TYR A 477 8.11 14.84 23.00
CA TYR A 477 7.51 13.64 23.57
C TYR A 477 8.60 12.70 24.10
N ASP A 478 8.47 12.26 25.35
CA ASP A 478 9.32 11.20 25.94
C ASP A 478 8.55 9.87 25.89
N ARG A 479 9.00 8.95 25.04
CA ARG A 479 8.38 7.64 24.87
C ARG A 479 8.43 6.76 26.13
N ARG A 480 9.40 6.98 27.01
CA ARG A 480 9.55 6.16 28.23
C ARG A 480 8.50 6.53 29.28
N SER A 481 8.23 7.82 29.47
CA SER A 481 7.25 8.30 30.45
C SER A 481 5.87 8.57 29.85
N GLY A 482 5.80 8.82 28.54
CA GLY A 482 4.59 9.26 27.83
C GLY A 482 4.31 10.76 27.97
N GLU A 483 5.28 11.56 28.45
CA GLU A 483 5.10 13.00 28.69
C GLU A 483 5.21 13.83 27.41
N PHE A 484 4.38 14.88 27.33
CA PHE A 484 4.37 15.89 26.28
C PHE A 484 4.82 17.23 26.86
N LEU A 485 5.82 17.88 26.24
CA LEU A 485 6.24 19.23 26.58
C LEU A 485 6.17 20.14 25.35
N ASP A 486 5.36 21.19 25.40
CA ASP A 486 5.37 22.24 24.39
C ASP A 486 6.71 22.98 24.42
N ILE A 487 7.34 23.08 23.24
CA ILE A 487 8.64 23.71 23.04
C ILE A 487 8.59 24.70 21.87
N LYS A 488 7.41 25.19 21.47
CA LYS A 488 7.29 26.10 20.33
C LYS A 488 7.95 27.47 20.64
N PRO A 489 8.75 28.05 19.74
CA PRO A 489 9.24 29.42 19.88
C PRO A 489 8.08 30.43 19.98
N THR A 490 8.19 31.37 20.92
CA THR A 490 7.20 32.42 21.16
C THR A 490 7.84 33.80 21.06
N GLU A 491 7.07 34.78 20.60
CA GLU A 491 7.46 36.19 20.47
C GLU A 491 7.81 36.82 21.82
N MET A 492 8.84 37.67 21.85
CA MET A 492 9.12 38.52 23.01
C MET A 492 8.25 39.78 22.98
N GLN A 493 8.15 40.48 24.10
CA GLN A 493 7.39 41.73 24.18
C GLN A 493 7.90 42.75 23.13
N GLY A 494 7.00 43.17 22.24
CA GLY A 494 7.29 44.14 21.18
C GLY A 494 7.68 43.53 19.83
N ASP A 495 7.88 42.21 19.75
CA ASP A 495 8.09 41.52 18.47
C ASP A 495 6.80 41.49 17.63
N ALA A 496 6.97 41.51 16.31
CA ALA A 496 5.88 41.20 15.39
C ALA A 496 5.53 39.70 15.45
N ALA A 497 4.24 39.38 15.29
CA ALA A 497 3.75 38.00 15.28
C ALA A 497 4.42 37.16 14.19
N PHE A 498 4.83 35.94 14.56
CA PHE A 498 5.39 34.96 13.66
C PHE A 498 4.30 34.35 12.77
N ARG A 499 4.65 34.07 11.52
CA ARG A 499 3.78 33.39 10.56
C ARG A 499 4.24 31.96 10.40
N TRP A 500 3.42 31.03 10.86
CA TRP A 500 3.70 29.60 10.81
C TRP A 500 2.96 28.95 9.64
N ASN A 501 3.64 28.04 8.95
CA ASN A 501 2.96 27.14 8.03
C ASN A 501 2.09 26.14 8.80
N TRP A 502 1.12 25.53 8.14
CA TRP A 502 0.36 24.38 8.66
C TRP A 502 1.30 23.21 8.96
N ASP A 503 2.25 22.94 8.07
CA ASP A 503 3.35 21.98 8.16
C ASP A 503 4.68 22.76 8.20
N ALA A 504 5.16 23.08 9.41
CA ALA A 504 6.32 23.93 9.61
C ALA A 504 7.62 23.10 9.59
N PRO A 505 8.69 23.52 8.90
CA PRO A 505 9.89 22.70 8.75
C PRO A 505 10.69 22.59 10.06
N LEU A 506 11.07 21.37 10.45
CA LEU A 506 11.86 21.04 11.63
C LEU A 506 13.03 20.12 11.25
N VAL A 507 14.23 20.42 11.75
CA VAL A 507 15.45 19.63 11.51
C VAL A 507 16.25 19.47 12.80
N ILE A 508 16.75 18.25 13.06
CA ILE A 508 17.79 18.01 14.07
C ILE A 508 19.16 18.14 13.41
N SER A 509 20.10 18.83 14.06
CA SER A 509 21.45 18.98 13.52
C SER A 509 22.18 17.64 13.41
N ALA A 510 22.92 17.47 12.32
CA ALA A 510 23.80 16.32 12.10
C ALA A 510 25.07 16.36 12.96
N PHE A 511 25.40 17.51 13.57
CA PHE A 511 26.61 17.73 14.36
C PHE A 511 26.37 17.73 15.87
N ASP A 512 25.16 18.13 16.29
CA ASP A 512 24.73 18.08 17.67
C ASP A 512 23.26 17.67 17.74
N HIS A 513 23.01 16.47 18.23
CA HIS A 513 21.66 15.91 18.36
C HIS A 513 20.73 16.70 19.28
N LYS A 514 21.26 17.62 20.11
CA LYS A 514 20.46 18.53 20.95
C LYS A 514 20.03 19.78 20.21
N ARG A 515 20.68 20.08 19.07
CA ARG A 515 20.40 21.28 18.29
C ARG A 515 19.24 21.06 17.33
N LEU A 516 18.26 21.95 17.41
CA LEU A 516 17.07 21.95 16.55
C LEU A 516 17.04 23.23 15.71
N TYR A 517 16.60 23.12 14.46
CA TYR A 517 16.21 24.25 13.63
C TYR A 517 14.72 24.16 13.32
N PHE A 518 14.01 25.28 13.47
CA PHE A 518 12.56 25.33 13.27
C PHE A 518 12.15 26.60 12.52
N GLY A 519 11.18 26.50 11.61
CA GLY A 519 10.83 27.59 10.68
C GLY A 519 9.42 28.17 10.88
N ALA A 520 9.36 29.49 11.08
CA ALA A 520 8.17 30.32 10.84
C ALA A 520 8.39 31.14 9.56
N ASN A 521 8.09 32.43 9.52
CA ASN A 521 8.69 33.37 8.55
C ASN A 521 10.18 33.63 8.83
N LYS A 522 10.69 33.19 9.98
CA LYS A 522 12.10 33.23 10.41
C LYS A 522 12.61 31.83 10.74
N VAL A 523 13.93 31.65 10.73
CA VAL A 523 14.61 30.43 11.19
C VAL A 523 14.98 30.60 12.65
N PHE A 524 14.60 29.63 13.49
CA PHE A 524 15.01 29.53 14.89
C PHE A 524 16.00 28.41 15.08
N ARG A 525 16.93 28.59 16.02
CA ARG A 525 17.84 27.56 16.50
C ARG A 525 17.68 27.38 18.00
N SER A 526 17.58 26.14 18.44
CA SER A 526 17.77 25.72 19.83
C SER A 526 19.05 24.89 19.90
N ASP A 527 19.83 25.04 20.96
CA ASP A 527 21.03 24.21 21.24
C ASP A 527 20.78 23.25 22.43
N ASP A 528 19.54 23.17 22.91
CA ASP A 528 19.15 22.52 24.18
C ASP A 528 17.81 21.77 24.10
N ARG A 529 17.54 21.14 22.95
CA ARG A 529 16.34 20.32 22.70
C ARG A 529 15.02 21.08 22.81
N GLY A 530 15.03 22.35 22.43
CA GLY A 530 13.86 23.22 22.40
C GLY A 530 13.54 23.92 23.73
N ASN A 531 14.42 23.85 24.74
CA ASN A 531 14.18 24.57 26.00
C ASN A 531 14.36 26.09 25.82
N SER A 532 15.25 26.50 24.91
CA SER A 532 15.44 27.90 24.51
C SER A 532 15.64 28.03 23.00
N TRP A 533 15.22 29.17 22.46
CA TRP A 533 15.27 29.44 21.02
C TRP A 533 15.89 30.80 20.72
N LYS A 534 16.70 30.84 19.65
CA LYS A 534 17.28 32.07 19.09
C LYS A 534 16.86 32.20 17.63
N ALA A 535 16.30 33.35 17.25
CA ALA A 535 16.12 33.67 15.84
C ALA A 535 17.49 33.88 15.16
N ILE A 536 17.75 33.12 14.11
CA ILE A 536 18.97 33.18 13.30
C ILE A 536 18.67 33.62 11.86
N SER A 537 17.58 34.36 11.66
CA SER A 537 17.30 35.05 10.40
C SER A 537 16.35 36.22 10.62
N GLY A 538 16.28 37.12 9.64
CA GLY A 538 15.13 38.01 9.47
C GLY A 538 13.92 37.28 8.87
N ASP A 539 12.92 38.03 8.47
CA ASP A 539 11.80 37.50 7.68
C ASP A 539 12.31 37.10 6.28
N LEU A 540 12.24 35.80 5.97
CA LEU A 540 12.73 35.24 4.70
C LEU A 540 11.65 35.15 3.62
N SER A 541 10.44 35.64 3.87
CA SER A 541 9.39 35.70 2.84
C SER A 541 9.55 36.92 1.92
N ARG A 542 8.74 36.99 0.86
CA ARG A 542 8.60 38.18 0.00
C ARG A 542 7.98 39.38 0.70
N GLN A 543 7.32 39.18 1.85
CA GLN A 543 6.63 40.23 2.62
C GLN A 543 5.56 40.97 1.79
N GLU A 544 4.88 40.24 0.90
CA GLU A 544 3.81 40.77 0.05
C GLU A 544 2.43 40.63 0.73
N ASP A 545 1.57 41.64 0.58
CA ASP A 545 0.18 41.55 1.04
C ASP A 545 -0.68 40.78 0.04
N ARG A 546 -1.01 39.53 0.38
CA ARG A 546 -1.89 38.66 -0.40
C ARG A 546 -3.25 39.26 -0.74
N ASN A 547 -3.72 40.26 0.01
CA ASN A 547 -5.03 40.87 -0.21
C ASN A 547 -5.04 41.88 -1.37
N GLN A 548 -3.87 42.26 -1.89
CA GLN A 548 -3.75 43.06 -3.12
C GLN A 548 -3.84 42.23 -4.40
N TRP A 549 -3.98 40.90 -4.28
CA TRP A 549 -4.02 40.00 -5.43
C TRP A 549 -5.43 39.62 -5.81
N LYS A 550 -5.67 39.63 -7.13
CA LYS A 550 -6.99 39.34 -7.70
C LYS A 550 -7.26 37.83 -7.68
N LEU A 551 -8.48 37.46 -7.32
CA LEU A 551 -9.07 36.15 -7.60
C LEU A 551 -10.31 36.36 -8.47
N MET A 552 -10.53 35.48 -9.44
CA MET A 552 -11.61 35.62 -10.43
C MET A 552 -11.62 37.01 -11.09
N GLY A 553 -10.43 37.52 -11.46
CA GLY A 553 -10.28 38.81 -12.15
C GLY A 553 -10.50 40.08 -11.31
N LYS A 554 -10.83 39.98 -10.01
CA LYS A 554 -11.08 41.14 -9.14
C LYS A 554 -10.51 41.01 -7.73
N LEU A 555 -10.45 42.14 -7.01
CA LEU A 555 -10.24 42.15 -5.57
C LEU A 555 -11.59 41.88 -4.88
N TRP A 556 -11.56 41.06 -3.84
CA TRP A 556 -12.75 40.68 -3.06
C TRP A 556 -12.76 41.41 -1.72
N SER A 557 -13.95 41.79 -1.24
CA SER A 557 -14.13 42.35 0.09
C SER A 557 -13.66 41.37 1.17
N VAL A 558 -13.30 41.90 2.34
CA VAL A 558 -13.09 41.10 3.55
C VAL A 558 -14.35 40.31 3.95
N ASP A 559 -15.53 40.83 3.60
CA ASP A 559 -16.84 40.21 3.87
C ASP A 559 -17.22 39.13 2.84
N ALA A 560 -16.38 38.87 1.83
CA ALA A 560 -16.62 37.80 0.88
C ALA A 560 -16.62 36.44 1.58
N ILE A 561 -17.49 35.54 1.12
CA ILE A 561 -17.70 34.24 1.77
C ILE A 561 -16.37 33.47 1.84
N ALA A 562 -15.99 33.14 3.07
CA ALA A 562 -14.78 32.40 3.41
C ALA A 562 -13.47 33.01 2.85
N LYS A 563 -13.40 34.35 2.68
CA LYS A 563 -12.17 35.03 2.24
C LYS A 563 -10.98 34.60 3.11
N ASN A 564 -9.98 33.98 2.50
CA ASN A 564 -8.78 33.44 3.15
C ASN A 564 -9.04 32.31 4.18
N GLY A 565 -10.28 31.83 4.32
CA GLY A 565 -10.65 30.76 5.24
C GLY A 565 -9.87 29.48 4.98
N SER A 566 -9.54 28.76 6.06
CA SER A 566 -8.78 27.50 6.05
C SER A 566 -7.51 27.55 5.18
N THR A 567 -6.85 28.72 5.09
CA THR A 567 -5.62 28.95 4.34
C THR A 567 -4.52 29.38 5.31
N ASP A 568 -3.27 28.99 5.03
CA ASP A 568 -2.13 29.34 5.87
C ASP A 568 -1.90 30.86 5.82
N ILE A 569 -1.20 31.37 6.83
CA ILE A 569 -0.78 32.78 6.80
C ILE A 569 0.36 32.88 5.80
N PHE A 570 0.05 33.37 4.60
CA PHE A 570 0.97 33.41 3.46
C PHE A 570 2.30 34.15 3.76
N GLY A 571 3.41 33.68 3.20
CA GLY A 571 4.74 34.25 3.40
C GLY A 571 5.41 33.68 4.65
N ASN A 572 5.67 32.37 4.63
CA ASN A 572 6.28 31.58 5.70
C ASN A 572 7.26 30.53 5.12
N LEU A 573 8.08 29.93 5.98
CA LEU A 573 8.98 28.83 5.61
C LEU A 573 8.23 27.49 5.57
N THR A 574 8.61 26.67 4.60
CA THR A 574 8.04 25.35 4.31
C THR A 574 9.08 24.25 4.27
N SER A 575 10.37 24.61 4.13
CA SER A 575 11.47 23.65 4.10
C SER A 575 12.71 24.22 4.79
N LEU A 576 13.43 23.36 5.50
CA LEU A 576 14.76 23.62 6.06
C LEU A 576 15.68 22.43 5.81
N ALA A 577 16.96 22.68 5.61
CA ALA A 577 17.98 21.62 5.58
C ALA A 577 19.31 22.12 6.14
N GLU A 578 19.98 21.29 6.93
CA GLU A 578 21.39 21.47 7.31
C GLU A 578 22.27 20.58 6.42
N SER A 579 23.40 21.11 5.95
CA SER A 579 24.42 20.29 5.30
C SER A 579 25.01 19.32 6.30
N THR A 580 25.05 18.02 5.98
CA THR A 580 25.72 17.04 6.85
C THR A 580 27.25 17.12 6.82
N LEU A 581 27.81 18.01 5.99
CA LEU A 581 29.25 18.19 5.79
C LEU A 581 29.80 19.49 6.40
N ASP A 582 28.93 20.46 6.71
CA ASP A 582 29.31 21.73 7.35
C ASP A 582 28.12 22.32 8.11
N GLN A 583 28.22 22.39 9.45
CA GLN A 583 27.16 22.91 10.33
C GLN A 583 26.78 24.36 10.06
N ASN A 584 27.60 25.12 9.34
CA ASN A 584 27.31 26.52 9.02
C ASN A 584 26.45 26.68 7.77
N ILE A 585 26.28 25.61 6.98
CA ILE A 585 25.51 25.62 5.75
C ILE A 585 24.07 25.21 6.03
N LEU A 586 23.17 26.18 5.93
CA LEU A 586 21.73 26.00 6.12
C LEU A 586 21.00 26.43 4.85
N TRP A 587 19.93 25.72 4.52
CA TRP A 587 19.03 26.05 3.44
C TRP A 587 17.63 26.29 3.97
N ALA A 588 16.90 27.22 3.37
CA ALA A 588 15.51 27.51 3.69
C ALA A 588 14.68 27.73 2.42
N GLY A 589 13.42 27.30 2.45
CA GLY A 589 12.45 27.47 1.35
C GLY A 589 11.11 27.99 1.87
N THR A 590 10.40 28.75 1.04
CA THR A 590 9.13 29.40 1.41
C THR A 590 7.92 28.95 0.59
N ASP A 591 6.72 29.20 1.12
CA ASP A 591 5.45 29.01 0.41
C ASP A 591 5.25 29.98 -0.77
N ASP A 592 6.00 31.09 -0.77
CA ASP A 592 6.04 32.11 -1.83
C ASP A 592 7.23 31.97 -2.81
N GLY A 593 7.92 30.82 -2.79
CA GLY A 593 8.81 30.37 -3.85
C GLY A 593 10.23 30.91 -3.81
N LEU A 594 10.74 31.32 -2.65
CA LEU A 594 12.12 31.73 -2.44
C LEU A 594 12.96 30.59 -1.87
N ILE A 595 14.22 30.50 -2.29
CA ILE A 595 15.25 29.68 -1.63
C ILE A 595 16.29 30.60 -1.00
N TYR A 596 16.80 30.21 0.17
CA TYR A 596 17.94 30.84 0.80
C TYR A 596 19.03 29.83 1.16
N ILE A 597 20.28 30.30 1.14
CA ILE A 597 21.43 29.60 1.74
C ILE A 597 22.16 30.51 2.72
N SER A 598 22.45 30.01 3.92
CA SER A 598 23.42 30.58 4.86
C SER A 598 24.69 29.74 4.80
N ARG A 599 25.86 30.38 4.96
CA ARG A 599 27.17 29.71 5.07
C ARG A 599 27.92 30.03 6.37
N ASN A 600 27.23 30.66 7.32
CA ASN A 600 27.79 31.17 8.57
C ASN A 600 26.87 30.87 9.77
N GLY A 601 26.11 29.77 9.70
CA GLY A 601 25.25 29.32 10.80
C GLY A 601 24.03 30.21 11.06
N GLY A 602 23.61 30.97 10.04
CA GLY A 602 22.40 31.81 10.02
C GLY A 602 22.65 33.30 10.18
N SER A 603 23.88 33.78 10.39
CA SER A 603 24.08 35.23 10.53
C SER A 603 23.82 36.01 9.25
N GLU A 604 23.99 35.40 8.07
CA GLU A 604 23.62 35.99 6.78
C GLU A 604 23.00 34.95 5.83
N TRP A 605 22.06 35.39 4.99
CA TRP A 605 21.33 34.52 4.07
C TRP A 605 21.37 35.09 2.65
N THR A 606 21.80 34.27 1.68
CA THR A 606 21.79 34.61 0.25
C THR A 606 20.50 34.10 -0.39
N LYS A 607 19.76 34.97 -1.08
CA LYS A 607 18.45 34.69 -1.70
C LYS A 607 18.58 34.21 -3.15
N PHE A 608 17.75 33.25 -3.54
CA PHE A 608 17.49 32.84 -4.93
C PHE A 608 15.99 32.94 -5.24
N ASP A 609 15.66 33.66 -6.32
CA ASP A 609 14.28 34.08 -6.65
C ASP A 609 13.91 33.76 -8.13
N GLN A 610 14.91 33.44 -8.96
CA GLN A 610 14.73 33.12 -10.38
C GLN A 610 15.38 31.78 -10.68
N LEU A 611 14.55 30.80 -10.99
CA LEU A 611 14.96 29.41 -11.18
C LEU A 611 14.53 28.92 -12.57
N PRO A 612 15.39 28.17 -13.28
CA PRO A 612 15.13 27.78 -14.65
C PRO A 612 13.93 26.84 -14.75
N GLY A 613 12.93 27.25 -15.51
CA GLY A 613 11.74 26.44 -15.81
C GLY A 613 10.70 26.35 -14.69
N VAL A 614 10.99 26.86 -13.49
CA VAL A 614 10.06 26.86 -12.36
C VAL A 614 9.28 28.17 -12.34
N PRO A 615 7.93 28.14 -12.36
CA PRO A 615 7.12 29.34 -12.26
C PRO A 615 7.38 30.14 -10.98
N GLU A 616 7.25 31.46 -11.05
CA GLU A 616 7.36 32.34 -9.88
C GLU A 616 6.33 31.94 -8.80
N ARG A 617 6.69 32.05 -7.52
CA ARG A 617 5.85 31.68 -6.37
C ARG A 617 5.41 30.20 -6.36
N SER A 618 6.17 29.32 -7.00
CA SER A 618 6.00 27.87 -6.81
C SER A 618 6.34 27.47 -5.38
N TYR A 619 5.48 26.69 -4.75
CA TYR A 619 5.66 26.26 -3.36
C TYR A 619 6.93 25.43 -3.23
N VAL A 620 7.89 25.85 -2.41
CA VAL A 620 9.09 25.06 -2.13
C VAL A 620 8.70 23.92 -1.19
N HIS A 621 8.55 22.71 -1.71
CA HIS A 621 8.03 21.59 -0.92
C HIS A 621 9.11 20.94 -0.05
N GLN A 622 10.30 20.75 -0.62
CA GLN A 622 11.42 20.16 0.10
C GLN A 622 12.75 20.61 -0.49
N ILE A 623 13.72 20.83 0.38
CA ILE A 623 15.14 21.03 0.08
C ILE A 623 15.92 19.94 0.82
N ILE A 624 16.85 19.27 0.14
CA ILE A 624 17.84 18.42 0.79
C ILE A 624 19.25 18.90 0.42
N ALA A 625 20.14 18.96 1.40
CA ALA A 625 21.57 19.17 1.17
C ALA A 625 22.25 17.84 0.87
N SER A 626 23.14 17.80 -0.12
CA SER A 626 23.83 16.56 -0.47
C SER A 626 24.76 16.11 0.64
N ARG A 627 24.86 14.79 0.77
CA ARG A 627 25.74 14.12 1.73
C ARG A 627 27.17 13.97 1.21
N PHE A 628 27.39 14.22 -0.08
CA PHE A 628 28.67 13.99 -0.76
C PHE A 628 29.41 15.29 -1.09
N ASP A 629 28.69 16.39 -1.25
CA ASP A 629 29.29 17.69 -1.60
C ASP A 629 28.55 18.86 -0.96
N LYS A 630 29.31 19.76 -0.32
CA LYS A 630 28.78 20.91 0.45
C LYS A 630 28.11 22.00 -0.40
N ASN A 631 28.28 21.95 -1.73
CA ASN A 631 27.69 22.91 -2.66
C ASN A 631 26.52 22.30 -3.44
N THR A 632 26.24 21.01 -3.23
CA THR A 632 25.17 20.31 -3.91
C THR A 632 23.91 20.29 -3.05
N ALA A 633 22.78 20.68 -3.66
CA ALA A 633 21.46 20.59 -3.04
C ALA A 633 20.41 20.25 -4.10
N TYR A 634 19.33 19.62 -3.67
CA TYR A 634 18.19 19.26 -4.50
C TYR A 634 16.93 19.92 -3.93
N VAL A 635 16.07 20.39 -4.82
CA VAL A 635 14.84 21.09 -4.43
C VAL A 635 13.65 20.59 -5.24
N CYS A 636 12.58 20.25 -4.53
CA CYS A 636 11.27 19.93 -5.08
C CYS A 636 10.35 21.15 -4.98
N PHE A 637 9.71 21.51 -6.09
CA PHE A 637 8.69 22.54 -6.14
C PHE A 637 7.34 21.93 -6.51
N ASN A 638 6.28 22.53 -5.98
CA ASN A 638 4.94 22.14 -6.30
C ASN A 638 4.11 23.34 -6.77
N HIS A 639 3.59 23.25 -8.01
CA HIS A 639 2.79 24.31 -8.64
C HIS A 639 1.35 23.87 -8.97
N HIS A 640 0.90 22.69 -8.51
CA HIS A 640 -0.45 22.18 -8.84
C HIS A 640 -1.57 23.07 -8.32
N ARG A 641 -1.32 23.79 -7.21
CA ARG A 641 -2.24 24.79 -6.64
C ARG A 641 -2.40 26.05 -7.49
N TYR A 642 -1.77 26.07 -8.66
CA TYR A 642 -1.98 27.03 -9.74
C TYR A 642 -2.45 26.38 -11.05
N GLY A 643 -2.73 25.06 -11.05
CA GLY A 643 -3.15 24.27 -12.21
C GLY A 643 -2.02 23.75 -13.08
N ASP A 644 -0.77 23.79 -12.61
CA ASP A 644 0.38 23.19 -13.30
C ASP A 644 0.84 21.94 -12.53
N PHE A 645 0.63 20.78 -13.12
CA PHE A 645 0.89 19.49 -12.48
C PHE A 645 2.31 18.96 -12.71
N LYS A 646 3.17 19.71 -13.42
CA LYS A 646 4.51 19.29 -13.80
C LYS A 646 5.41 18.96 -12.60
N PRO A 647 6.28 17.94 -12.71
CA PRO A 647 7.26 17.63 -11.69
C PRO A 647 8.44 18.61 -11.80
N TYR A 648 8.61 19.46 -10.79
CA TYR A 648 9.72 20.40 -10.72
C TYR A 648 10.75 19.94 -9.69
N VAL A 649 11.85 19.36 -10.19
CA VAL A 649 13.01 18.97 -9.40
C VAL A 649 14.25 19.65 -9.96
N LEU A 650 14.92 20.47 -9.13
CA LEU A 650 16.14 21.17 -9.49
C LEU A 650 17.32 20.66 -8.64
N LYS A 651 18.51 20.67 -9.24
CA LYS A 651 19.81 20.41 -8.59
C LYS A 651 20.72 21.62 -8.76
N THR A 652 21.44 22.00 -7.71
CA THR A 652 22.63 22.84 -7.80
C THR A 652 23.86 22.04 -7.40
N ILE A 653 25.03 22.43 -7.91
CA ILE A 653 26.35 21.86 -7.54
C ILE A 653 27.38 22.94 -7.15
N ASP A 654 26.97 24.22 -7.16
CA ASP A 654 27.84 25.37 -6.93
C ASP A 654 27.29 26.29 -5.83
N GLY A 655 26.38 25.76 -5.00
CA GLY A 655 25.80 26.48 -3.88
C GLY A 655 24.69 27.44 -4.28
N GLY A 656 23.92 27.10 -5.30
CA GLY A 656 22.75 27.85 -5.77
C GLY A 656 23.05 28.91 -6.83
N LYS A 657 24.30 29.06 -7.29
CA LYS A 657 24.63 30.02 -8.35
C LYS A 657 24.03 29.58 -9.68
N THR A 658 24.01 28.28 -9.95
CA THR A 658 23.32 27.67 -11.09
C THR A 658 22.43 26.52 -10.64
N TRP A 659 21.34 26.31 -11.38
CA TRP A 659 20.33 25.29 -11.12
C TRP A 659 20.04 24.51 -12.40
N THR A 660 19.92 23.19 -12.29
CA THR A 660 19.68 22.28 -13.41
C THR A 660 18.43 21.44 -13.13
N PRO A 661 17.43 21.42 -14.04
CA PRO A 661 16.32 20.48 -13.95
C PRO A 661 16.78 19.03 -14.05
N ILE A 662 16.30 18.20 -13.13
CA ILE A 662 16.59 16.76 -13.06
C ILE A 662 15.31 15.91 -12.99
N HIS A 663 14.18 16.45 -13.45
CA HIS A 663 12.92 15.70 -13.49
C HIS A 663 12.89 14.64 -14.60
N GLY A 664 13.79 14.72 -15.59
CA GLY A 664 13.91 13.74 -16.68
C GLY A 664 12.57 13.38 -17.32
N ASN A 665 12.23 12.10 -17.26
CA ASN A 665 10.99 11.48 -17.76
C ASN A 665 9.91 11.26 -16.69
N LEU A 666 9.95 11.94 -15.53
CA LEU A 666 8.84 11.90 -14.58
C LEU A 666 7.53 12.34 -15.27
N PRO A 667 6.36 11.77 -14.89
CA PRO A 667 5.09 12.08 -15.56
C PRO A 667 4.73 13.56 -15.46
N GLU A 668 4.29 14.18 -16.56
CA GLU A 668 3.88 15.60 -16.59
C GLU A 668 2.71 15.92 -15.66
N ARG A 669 1.77 14.98 -15.48
CA ARG A 669 0.73 15.04 -14.44
C ARG A 669 1.16 14.14 -13.31
N GLY A 670 2.02 14.65 -12.44
CA GLY A 670 2.69 13.83 -11.42
C GLY A 670 3.56 14.69 -10.51
N SER A 671 2.97 15.74 -9.94
CA SER A 671 3.68 16.69 -9.09
C SER A 671 4.54 15.97 -8.06
N VAL A 672 5.77 16.46 -7.90
CA VAL A 672 6.74 15.91 -6.96
C VAL A 672 6.54 16.53 -5.58
N TYR A 673 6.67 15.70 -4.56
CA TYR A 673 6.62 16.13 -3.16
C TYR A 673 8.00 15.99 -2.55
N SER A 674 8.59 14.80 -2.59
CA SER A 674 9.80 14.50 -1.83
C SER A 674 10.91 13.95 -2.72
N ILE A 675 12.16 14.18 -2.31
CA ILE A 675 13.38 13.64 -2.90
C ILE A 675 14.30 13.13 -1.80
N ALA A 676 14.92 11.96 -2.03
CA ALA A 676 15.91 11.40 -1.13
C ALA A 676 17.18 11.02 -1.91
N GLU A 677 18.35 11.39 -1.38
CA GLU A 677 19.66 11.00 -1.91
C GLU A 677 20.16 9.75 -1.17
N ASP A 678 20.54 8.71 -1.92
CA ASP A 678 21.16 7.52 -1.31
C ASP A 678 22.41 7.90 -0.51
N HIS A 679 22.61 7.23 0.62
CA HIS A 679 23.70 7.54 1.54
C HIS A 679 25.04 6.89 1.16
N VAL A 680 25.11 6.15 0.04
CA VAL A 680 26.34 5.51 -0.45
C VAL A 680 26.68 5.88 -1.90
N LYS A 681 25.67 5.95 -2.80
CA LYS A 681 25.84 6.22 -4.23
C LYS A 681 25.11 7.50 -4.65
N GLN A 682 25.88 8.54 -4.96
CA GLN A 682 25.37 9.89 -5.25
C GLN A 682 24.37 9.96 -6.43
N GLU A 683 24.49 9.09 -7.43
CA GLU A 683 23.60 9.09 -8.59
C GLU A 683 22.25 8.39 -8.34
N LEU A 684 22.14 7.64 -7.23
CA LEU A 684 20.91 6.98 -6.81
C LEU A 684 20.05 7.95 -6.00
N LEU A 685 18.95 8.40 -6.60
CA LEU A 685 17.96 9.26 -5.94
C LEU A 685 16.58 8.62 -6.01
N PHE A 686 15.71 8.99 -5.08
CA PHE A 686 14.30 8.60 -5.04
C PHE A 686 13.41 9.84 -5.09
N ALA A 687 12.27 9.76 -5.77
CA ALA A 687 11.29 10.84 -5.85
C ALA A 687 9.89 10.32 -5.51
N GLY A 688 9.25 10.96 -4.53
CA GLY A 688 7.85 10.77 -4.17
C GLY A 688 6.96 11.72 -4.96
N THR A 689 5.96 11.19 -5.63
CA THR A 689 5.09 11.94 -6.55
C THR A 689 3.61 11.74 -6.20
N GLU A 690 2.73 12.48 -6.89
CA GLU A 690 1.26 12.30 -6.79
C GLU A 690 0.83 10.84 -6.98
N PHE A 691 1.47 10.07 -7.87
CA PHE A 691 0.96 8.75 -8.26
C PHE A 691 1.96 7.62 -8.00
N GLY A 692 2.90 7.82 -7.08
CA GLY A 692 3.81 6.78 -6.61
C GLY A 692 5.25 7.26 -6.40
N VAL A 693 6.18 6.32 -6.37
CA VAL A 693 7.61 6.56 -6.14
C VAL A 693 8.46 6.10 -7.31
N PHE A 694 9.53 6.85 -7.59
CA PHE A 694 10.48 6.59 -8.66
C PHE A 694 11.90 6.56 -8.09
N CYS A 695 12.80 5.82 -8.72
CA CYS A 695 14.24 5.93 -8.51
C CYS A 695 14.95 6.34 -9.80
N THR A 696 16.10 6.99 -9.67
CA THR A 696 17.04 7.23 -10.76
C THR A 696 18.36 6.57 -10.43
N LEU A 697 19.04 5.99 -11.41
CA LEU A 697 20.39 5.42 -11.25
C LEU A 697 21.49 6.30 -11.89
N ASP A 698 21.10 7.41 -12.53
CA ASP A 698 21.97 8.27 -13.34
C ASP A 698 21.90 9.76 -12.95
N GLY A 699 21.49 10.05 -11.71
CA GLY A 699 21.43 11.41 -11.16
C GLY A 699 20.28 12.27 -11.69
N GLY A 700 19.19 11.66 -12.13
CA GLY A 700 17.93 12.32 -12.51
C GLY A 700 17.76 12.56 -14.01
N LYS A 701 18.58 11.92 -14.85
CA LYS A 701 18.34 11.95 -16.30
C LYS A 701 17.19 11.00 -16.66
N GLN A 702 17.10 9.86 -15.99
CA GLN A 702 16.02 8.90 -16.13
C GLN A 702 15.51 8.37 -14.78
N TRP A 703 14.20 8.35 -14.66
CA TRP A 703 13.43 7.90 -13.52
C TRP A 703 12.66 6.62 -13.89
N ILE A 704 12.76 5.63 -13.00
CA ILE A 704 12.18 4.30 -13.12
C ILE A 704 11.16 4.14 -11.98
N PRO A 705 9.88 3.83 -12.28
CA PRO A 705 8.87 3.66 -11.24
C PRO A 705 9.09 2.37 -10.42
N LEU A 706 8.94 2.46 -9.09
CA LEU A 706 8.95 1.31 -8.19
C LEU A 706 7.50 0.98 -7.77
N LYS A 707 6.85 0.07 -8.53
CA LYS A 707 5.40 -0.19 -8.39
C LYS A 707 5.05 -1.41 -7.53
N SER A 708 5.97 -2.33 -7.33
CA SER A 708 5.65 -3.63 -6.73
C SER A 708 5.23 -3.47 -5.26
N GLY A 709 4.03 -3.93 -4.90
CA GLY A 709 3.51 -3.83 -3.53
C GLY A 709 2.99 -2.44 -3.13
N LEU A 710 2.90 -1.49 -4.06
CA LEU A 710 2.40 -0.13 -3.82
C LEU A 710 1.24 0.18 -4.79
N PRO A 711 0.06 0.64 -4.32
CA PRO A 711 -1.02 1.07 -5.20
C PRO A 711 -0.69 2.42 -5.87
N THR A 712 -1.53 2.86 -6.81
CA THR A 712 -1.54 4.27 -7.23
C THR A 712 -1.84 5.13 -6.00
N ILE A 713 -0.87 5.91 -5.50
CA ILE A 713 -1.04 6.72 -4.29
C ILE A 713 -0.03 7.87 -4.23
N ALA A 714 -0.41 8.99 -3.60
CA ALA A 714 0.53 10.06 -3.30
C ALA A 714 1.54 9.64 -2.24
N VAL A 715 2.81 9.72 -2.60
CA VAL A 715 3.96 9.57 -1.71
C VAL A 715 4.41 10.97 -1.34
N ARG A 716 3.95 11.46 -0.19
CA ARG A 716 4.20 12.84 0.27
C ARG A 716 5.61 12.99 0.84
N ASP A 717 6.16 11.92 1.41
CA ASP A 717 7.49 11.97 1.97
C ASP A 717 8.23 10.63 1.95
N ILE A 718 9.55 10.70 1.97
CA ILE A 718 10.47 9.57 1.85
C ILE A 718 11.61 9.74 2.87
N GLU A 719 11.83 8.72 3.69
CA GLU A 719 12.97 8.66 4.61
C GLU A 719 13.84 7.42 4.31
N ILE A 720 15.15 7.54 4.53
CA ILE A 720 16.10 6.43 4.37
C ILE A 720 16.59 6.00 5.76
N GLN A 721 16.20 4.79 6.17
CA GLN A 721 16.82 4.14 7.32
C GLN A 721 18.19 3.60 6.90
N ARG A 722 19.26 4.31 7.27
CA ARG A 722 20.61 4.08 6.75
C ARG A 722 21.24 2.77 7.22
N ARG A 723 21.03 2.38 8.48
CA ARG A 723 21.61 1.13 9.02
C ARG A 723 21.05 -0.07 8.26
N GLU A 724 19.75 -0.06 7.97
CA GLU A 724 19.08 -1.17 7.31
C GLU A 724 19.15 -1.10 5.78
N ASN A 725 19.40 0.09 5.21
CA ASN A 725 19.21 0.43 3.79
C ASN A 725 17.76 0.24 3.35
N ASP A 726 16.82 0.67 4.19
CA ASP A 726 15.38 0.61 3.91
C ASP A 726 14.91 1.98 3.40
N LEU A 727 13.97 1.95 2.44
CA LEU A 727 13.27 3.14 1.95
C LEU A 727 11.88 3.15 2.57
N VAL A 728 11.57 4.17 3.38
CA VAL A 728 10.31 4.28 4.10
C VAL A 728 9.48 5.40 3.48
N LEU A 729 8.22 5.11 3.17
CA LEU A 729 7.30 6.03 2.52
C LEU A 729 6.18 6.46 3.46
N GLY A 730 5.95 7.77 3.57
CA GLY A 730 4.71 8.34 4.10
C GLY A 730 3.73 8.57 2.95
N THR A 731 2.62 7.82 2.94
CA THR A 731 1.58 7.98 1.91
C THR A 731 0.37 8.75 2.42
N PHE A 732 -0.25 9.52 1.53
CA PHE A 732 -1.46 10.25 1.86
C PHE A 732 -2.70 9.37 1.64
N SER A 733 -2.99 8.49 2.61
CA SER A 733 -4.19 7.63 2.75
C SER A 733 -3.99 6.13 2.45
N ARG A 734 -2.76 5.61 2.53
CA ARG A 734 -2.50 4.14 2.56
C ARG A 734 -1.47 3.74 3.63
N GLY A 735 -1.24 4.62 4.62
CA GLY A 735 -0.31 4.39 5.72
C GLY A 735 1.17 4.45 5.31
N PHE A 736 2.02 3.75 6.05
CA PHE A 736 3.44 3.60 5.75
C PHE A 736 3.72 2.39 4.87
N TYR A 737 4.75 2.53 4.03
CA TYR A 737 5.33 1.43 3.26
C TYR A 737 6.83 1.38 3.48
N VAL A 738 7.38 0.17 3.50
CA VAL A 738 8.83 -0.07 3.57
C VAL A 738 9.25 -0.91 2.37
N LEU A 739 10.22 -0.42 1.60
CA LEU A 739 11.02 -1.26 0.73
C LEU A 739 12.21 -1.73 1.54
N ASP A 740 12.10 -2.96 2.03
CA ASP A 740 13.17 -3.63 2.75
C ASP A 740 14.37 -3.79 1.80
N LYS A 741 15.53 -3.21 2.16
CA LYS A 741 16.80 -3.34 1.44
C LYS A 741 16.74 -2.86 -0.02
N TYR A 742 16.91 -1.56 -0.23
CA TYR A 742 17.04 -1.00 -1.59
C TYR A 742 18.50 -1.00 -2.10
N ALA A 743 19.48 -1.36 -1.26
CA ALA A 743 20.91 -1.21 -1.53
C ALA A 743 21.35 -1.88 -2.85
N GLU A 744 20.68 -2.93 -3.28
CA GLU A 744 20.93 -3.68 -4.50
C GLU A 744 20.75 -2.81 -5.75
N LEU A 745 19.89 -1.78 -5.71
CA LEU A 745 19.74 -0.77 -6.77
C LEU A 745 21.07 -0.09 -7.11
N ARG A 746 22.01 0.02 -6.16
CA ARG A 746 23.33 0.62 -6.37
C ARG A 746 24.16 -0.14 -7.40
N ASN A 747 23.93 -1.44 -7.53
CA ASN A 747 24.68 -2.34 -8.41
C ASN A 747 24.01 -2.57 -9.77
N ILE A 748 22.75 -2.12 -9.93
CA ILE A 748 22.03 -2.28 -11.20
C ILE A 748 22.61 -1.31 -12.22
N THR A 749 23.25 -1.85 -13.24
CA THR A 749 23.72 -1.11 -14.41
C THR A 749 23.38 -1.90 -15.66
N LYS A 750 23.25 -1.22 -16.80
CA LYS A 750 22.97 -1.89 -18.08
C LYS A 750 24.04 -2.96 -18.43
N PRO A 751 25.36 -2.70 -18.31
CA PRO A 751 26.37 -3.75 -18.53
C PRO A 751 26.25 -4.95 -17.60
N GLU A 752 25.88 -4.75 -16.33
CA GLU A 752 25.61 -5.85 -15.40
C GLU A 752 24.39 -6.67 -15.88
N LEU A 753 23.28 -6.01 -16.21
CA LEU A 753 22.04 -6.68 -16.65
C LEU A 753 22.19 -7.45 -17.98
N GLU A 754 23.25 -7.19 -18.76
CA GLU A 754 23.58 -7.93 -19.98
C GLU A 754 24.35 -9.25 -19.74
N LYS A 755 24.83 -9.48 -18.51
CA LYS A 755 25.40 -10.78 -18.11
C LYS A 755 24.28 -11.82 -18.08
N GLU A 756 24.58 -13.06 -18.46
CA GLU A 756 23.60 -14.15 -18.50
C GLU A 756 22.86 -14.29 -17.17
N MET A 757 23.59 -14.28 -16.05
CA MET A 757 23.05 -14.32 -14.70
C MET A 757 23.91 -13.52 -13.72
N ILE A 758 23.29 -12.98 -12.67
CA ILE A 758 23.99 -12.33 -11.54
C ILE A 758 23.40 -12.83 -10.22
N LEU A 759 24.25 -13.12 -9.25
CA LEU A 759 23.90 -13.27 -7.84
C LEU A 759 24.38 -12.02 -7.08
N PHE A 760 23.42 -11.21 -6.60
CA PHE A 760 23.72 -9.96 -5.92
C PHE A 760 24.29 -10.19 -4.51
N PRO A 761 25.01 -9.20 -3.92
CA PRO A 761 25.47 -9.28 -2.53
C PRO A 761 24.32 -9.56 -1.56
N ILE A 762 24.60 -10.35 -0.51
CA ILE A 762 23.57 -10.82 0.42
C ILE A 762 23.75 -10.11 1.77
N LYS A 763 22.70 -9.45 2.25
CA LYS A 763 22.69 -8.86 3.60
C LYS A 763 22.63 -9.95 4.66
N ASN A 764 23.33 -9.72 5.76
CA ASN A 764 23.26 -10.55 6.96
C ASN A 764 21.80 -10.75 7.41
N ALA A 765 21.49 -11.96 7.87
CA ALA A 765 20.13 -12.33 8.26
C ALA A 765 20.00 -12.47 9.78
N TRP A 766 18.92 -11.92 10.33
CA TRP A 766 18.58 -12.08 11.74
C TRP A 766 18.05 -13.50 12.00
N MET A 767 18.58 -14.13 13.03
CA MET A 767 18.17 -15.46 13.47
C MET A 767 17.56 -15.39 14.87
N TYR A 768 16.30 -15.77 15.00
CA TYR A 768 15.60 -15.90 16.28
C TYR A 768 14.41 -16.85 16.16
N ILE A 769 13.87 -17.25 17.30
CA ILE A 769 12.57 -17.91 17.38
C ILE A 769 11.51 -16.81 17.50
N GLU A 770 10.56 -16.79 16.57
CA GLU A 770 9.43 -15.85 16.59
C GLU A 770 8.55 -16.12 17.82
N SER A 771 8.06 -15.05 18.45
CA SER A 771 7.10 -15.15 19.55
C SER A 771 5.69 -15.38 19.00
N ILE A 772 4.82 -16.01 19.80
CA ILE A 772 3.44 -16.33 19.40
C ILE A 772 2.46 -15.79 20.47
N PRO A 773 2.37 -14.46 20.64
CA PRO A 773 1.54 -13.86 21.70
C PRO A 773 0.05 -14.16 21.55
N LEU A 774 -0.44 -14.45 20.34
CA LEU A 774 -1.83 -14.84 20.09
C LEU A 774 -2.05 -16.37 20.02
N GLY A 775 -1.08 -17.16 20.49
CA GLY A 775 -1.16 -18.63 20.58
C GLY A 775 -0.89 -19.39 19.28
N VAL A 776 -1.29 -18.85 18.12
CA VAL A 776 -0.97 -19.36 16.78
C VAL A 776 -0.62 -18.22 15.82
N ARG A 777 -0.17 -18.55 14.60
CA ARG A 777 0.19 -17.58 13.55
C ARG A 777 -0.99 -16.74 13.03
N GLY A 778 -0.69 -15.72 12.22
CA GLY A 778 -1.71 -14.88 11.57
C GLY A 778 -2.44 -14.00 12.58
N LYS A 779 -3.76 -13.93 12.51
CA LYS A 779 -4.60 -13.16 13.45
C LYS A 779 -4.91 -13.92 14.76
N GLY A 780 -4.32 -15.10 14.97
CA GLY A 780 -4.67 -15.96 16.10
C GLY A 780 -6.16 -16.33 16.09
N PHE A 781 -6.80 -16.28 17.26
CA PHE A 781 -8.26 -16.47 17.41
C PHE A 781 -9.02 -15.15 17.59
N GLN A 782 -8.48 -14.04 17.09
CA GLN A 782 -9.12 -12.71 17.22
C GLN A 782 -10.22 -12.45 16.17
N GLY A 783 -10.30 -13.29 15.13
CA GLY A 783 -11.22 -13.11 14.00
C GLY A 783 -10.68 -12.19 12.91
N GLU A 784 -11.38 -12.13 11.77
CA GLU A 784 -10.87 -11.49 10.55
C GLU A 784 -10.89 -9.95 10.58
N SER A 785 -11.66 -9.32 11.47
CA SER A 785 -11.65 -7.86 11.66
C SER A 785 -10.43 -7.36 12.44
N TYR A 786 -9.65 -8.26 13.05
CA TYR A 786 -8.42 -7.89 13.73
C TYR A 786 -7.34 -7.53 12.71
N TYR A 787 -6.80 -6.31 12.80
CA TYR A 787 -5.82 -5.80 11.86
C TYR A 787 -4.40 -6.21 12.25
N THR A 788 -3.71 -6.86 11.32
CA THR A 788 -2.27 -7.16 11.43
C THR A 788 -1.58 -6.93 10.09
N THR A 789 -0.28 -6.63 10.14
CA THR A 789 0.57 -6.59 8.94
C THR A 789 1.77 -7.50 9.11
N SER A 790 2.21 -8.15 8.03
CA SER A 790 3.29 -9.14 8.11
C SER A 790 4.64 -8.52 8.48
N ASN A 791 5.42 -9.24 9.28
CA ASN A 791 6.85 -8.99 9.44
C ASN A 791 7.63 -9.62 8.28
N PRO A 792 8.84 -9.11 7.95
CA PRO A 792 9.79 -9.89 7.17
C PRO A 792 10.20 -11.13 7.98
N LYS A 793 10.16 -12.31 7.35
CA LYS A 793 10.52 -13.57 8.00
C LYS A 793 12.00 -13.58 8.44
N PRO A 794 12.39 -14.33 9.48
CA PRO A 794 13.79 -14.51 9.87
C PRO A 794 14.51 -15.44 8.88
N GLU A 795 14.75 -14.93 7.67
CA GLU A 795 15.30 -15.67 6.53
C GLU A 795 16.45 -14.92 5.83
N ALA A 796 17.33 -15.67 5.17
CA ALA A 796 18.30 -15.09 4.26
C ALA A 796 17.70 -15.02 2.85
N ILE A 797 17.66 -13.83 2.25
CA ILE A 797 17.10 -13.59 0.93
C ILE A 797 18.25 -13.52 -0.08
N PHE A 798 18.19 -14.33 -1.13
CA PHE A 798 19.12 -14.32 -2.24
C PHE A 798 18.43 -13.71 -3.45
N GLN A 799 18.89 -12.51 -3.82
CA GLN A 799 18.43 -11.83 -5.03
C GLN A 799 19.36 -12.18 -6.19
N TYR A 800 18.76 -12.46 -7.35
CA TYR A 800 19.49 -12.82 -8.56
C TYR A 800 18.86 -12.12 -9.78
N HIS A 801 19.62 -12.00 -10.86
CA HIS A 801 19.14 -11.56 -12.17
C HIS A 801 19.39 -12.65 -13.21
N LEU A 802 18.41 -12.85 -14.09
CA LEU A 802 18.54 -13.69 -15.28
C LEU A 802 18.22 -12.84 -16.51
N LYS A 803 19.16 -12.74 -17.46
CA LYS A 803 18.97 -11.89 -18.65
C LYS A 803 17.80 -12.35 -19.53
N ASP A 804 17.70 -13.65 -19.78
CA ASP A 804 16.71 -14.25 -20.65
C ASP A 804 16.14 -15.53 -20.02
N ASN A 805 14.86 -15.79 -20.24
CA ASN A 805 14.26 -17.07 -19.83
C ASN A 805 15.08 -18.22 -20.42
N ILE A 806 15.31 -19.27 -19.62
CA ILE A 806 15.82 -20.53 -20.17
C ILE A 806 14.65 -21.19 -20.90
N LYS A 807 14.71 -21.22 -22.23
CA LYS A 807 13.58 -21.65 -23.08
C LYS A 807 13.64 -23.14 -23.37
N THR A 808 12.55 -23.84 -23.08
CA THR A 808 12.36 -25.23 -23.52
C THR A 808 12.19 -25.30 -25.06
N PRO A 809 12.50 -26.42 -25.74
CA PRO A 809 12.02 -26.73 -27.08
C PRO A 809 10.56 -26.33 -27.35
N LYS A 810 9.67 -26.59 -26.40
CA LYS A 810 8.24 -26.20 -26.47
C LYS A 810 8.06 -24.69 -26.55
N ASP A 811 8.80 -23.92 -25.75
CA ASP A 811 8.76 -22.45 -25.79
C ASP A 811 9.33 -21.93 -27.11
N LYS A 812 10.47 -22.46 -27.55
CA LYS A 812 11.11 -22.10 -28.83
C LYS A 812 10.18 -22.37 -30.01
N ARG A 813 9.44 -23.49 -29.98
CA ARG A 813 8.42 -23.83 -30.97
C ARG A 813 7.27 -22.84 -30.93
N ARG A 814 6.64 -22.61 -29.77
CA ARG A 814 5.50 -21.69 -29.62
C ARG A 814 5.82 -20.25 -30.05
N GLU A 815 7.04 -19.78 -29.80
CA GLU A 815 7.50 -18.48 -30.31
C GLU A 815 7.59 -18.46 -31.83
N ARG A 816 8.15 -19.52 -32.45
CA ARG A 816 8.20 -19.66 -33.91
C ARG A 816 6.79 -19.70 -34.51
N GLU A 817 5.88 -20.45 -33.91
CA GLU A 817 4.47 -20.54 -34.33
C GLU A 817 3.74 -19.20 -34.22
N LYS A 818 3.96 -18.45 -33.14
CA LYS A 818 3.44 -17.08 -33.00
C LYS A 818 3.93 -16.16 -34.10
N GLU A 819 5.20 -16.26 -34.47
CA GLU A 819 5.79 -15.43 -35.52
C GLU A 819 5.27 -15.82 -36.92
N LEU A 820 5.07 -17.12 -37.17
CA LEU A 820 4.41 -17.62 -38.39
C LEU A 820 2.94 -17.17 -38.49
N ALA A 821 2.18 -17.25 -37.39
CA ALA A 821 0.80 -16.77 -37.31
C ALA A 821 0.69 -15.27 -37.64
N LYS A 822 1.58 -14.44 -37.09
CA LYS A 822 1.63 -12.99 -37.40
C LYS A 822 1.89 -12.72 -38.88
N GLN A 823 2.65 -13.59 -39.53
CA GLN A 823 2.95 -13.51 -40.96
C GLN A 823 1.87 -14.13 -41.85
N GLY A 824 0.77 -14.65 -41.27
CA GLY A 824 -0.29 -15.35 -42.00
C GLY A 824 0.19 -16.64 -42.69
N LYS A 825 1.29 -17.23 -42.21
CA LYS A 825 1.86 -18.48 -42.75
C LYS A 825 1.26 -19.69 -42.05
N ASP A 826 1.20 -20.81 -42.76
CA ASP A 826 0.76 -22.08 -42.21
C ASP A 826 1.67 -22.53 -41.05
N ILE A 827 1.04 -23.00 -39.97
CA ILE A 827 1.72 -23.61 -38.82
C ILE A 827 1.67 -25.12 -39.02
N LEU A 828 2.80 -25.70 -39.40
CA LEU A 828 2.92 -27.14 -39.61
C LEU A 828 2.90 -27.89 -38.27
N TYR A 829 2.21 -29.02 -38.25
CA TYR A 829 2.14 -29.89 -37.07
C TYR A 829 3.54 -30.47 -36.76
N PRO A 830 4.04 -30.39 -35.51
CA PRO A 830 5.34 -30.92 -35.15
C PRO A 830 5.42 -32.44 -35.31
N SER A 831 6.61 -32.98 -35.62
CA SER A 831 6.82 -34.44 -35.65
C SER A 831 6.58 -35.07 -34.28
N LEU A 832 6.15 -36.34 -34.26
CA LEU A 832 5.91 -37.08 -33.01
C LEU A 832 7.14 -37.12 -32.10
N ASP A 833 8.34 -37.28 -32.67
CA ASP A 833 9.58 -37.32 -31.90
C ASP A 833 9.89 -35.97 -31.24
N SER A 834 9.59 -34.86 -31.91
CA SER A 834 9.70 -33.52 -31.32
C SER A 834 8.72 -33.32 -30.16
N LEU A 835 7.49 -33.82 -30.27
CA LEU A 835 6.49 -33.72 -29.19
C LEU A 835 6.88 -34.56 -27.99
N LYS A 836 7.43 -35.77 -28.20
CA LYS A 836 7.97 -36.59 -27.10
C LYS A 836 9.09 -35.89 -26.34
N ILE A 837 10.03 -35.26 -27.06
CA ILE A 837 11.09 -34.46 -26.44
C ILE A 837 10.48 -33.31 -25.60
N GLU A 838 9.43 -32.65 -26.09
CA GLU A 838 8.74 -31.60 -25.33
C GLU A 838 8.01 -32.10 -24.08
N ASP A 839 7.43 -33.30 -24.14
CA ASP A 839 6.64 -33.88 -23.04
C ASP A 839 7.53 -34.54 -21.97
N GLU A 840 8.71 -35.04 -22.35
CA GLU A 840 9.68 -35.68 -21.45
C GLU A 840 10.64 -34.68 -20.78
N GLN A 841 10.73 -33.45 -21.29
CA GLN A 841 11.69 -32.47 -20.78
C GLN A 841 11.28 -31.86 -19.44
N GLU A 842 12.18 -31.92 -18.47
CA GLU A 842 12.03 -31.24 -17.19
C GLU A 842 12.12 -29.72 -17.32
N SER A 843 11.30 -29.00 -16.54
CA SER A 843 11.33 -27.54 -16.51
C SER A 843 12.68 -26.98 -16.03
N PRO A 844 13.27 -26.02 -16.76
CA PRO A 844 14.51 -25.39 -16.34
C PRO A 844 14.33 -24.64 -15.03
N HIS A 845 15.38 -24.61 -14.23
CA HIS A 845 15.35 -23.97 -12.92
C HIS A 845 16.75 -23.53 -12.48
N LEU A 846 16.79 -22.67 -11.46
CA LEU A 846 18.02 -22.28 -10.79
C LEU A 846 18.15 -23.06 -9.48
N LEU A 847 19.38 -23.42 -9.14
CA LEU A 847 19.72 -24.15 -7.92
C LEU A 847 20.70 -23.31 -7.09
N PHE A 848 20.30 -23.01 -5.87
CA PHE A 848 21.10 -22.29 -4.89
C PHE A 848 21.65 -23.29 -3.89
N THR A 849 22.99 -23.39 -3.77
CA THR A 849 23.66 -24.31 -2.85
C THR A 849 24.27 -23.52 -1.70
N ILE A 850 23.75 -23.72 -0.49
CA ILE A 850 24.19 -23.05 0.73
C ILE A 850 25.22 -23.93 1.44
N ARG A 851 26.34 -23.34 1.83
CA ARG A 851 27.42 -24.00 2.57
C ARG A 851 27.78 -23.24 3.83
N ASP A 852 28.13 -23.98 4.87
CA ASP A 852 28.68 -23.39 6.10
C ASP A 852 30.15 -22.98 5.94
N ALA A 853 30.75 -22.47 7.02
CA ALA A 853 32.14 -22.03 7.06
C ALA A 853 33.16 -23.16 6.79
N SER A 854 32.78 -24.43 6.92
CA SER A 854 33.64 -25.59 6.60
C SER A 854 33.54 -26.02 5.13
N GLY A 855 32.60 -25.44 4.37
CA GLY A 855 32.31 -25.80 2.98
C GLY A 855 31.30 -26.93 2.82
N GLN A 856 30.77 -27.49 3.92
CA GLN A 856 29.74 -28.51 3.91
C GLN A 856 28.43 -27.94 3.36
N THR A 857 27.76 -28.68 2.47
CA THR A 857 26.43 -28.28 1.97
C THR A 857 25.37 -28.49 3.05
N VAL A 858 24.65 -27.43 3.36
CA VAL A 858 23.63 -27.38 4.41
C VAL A 858 22.23 -27.51 3.82
N ARG A 859 21.99 -26.81 2.70
CA ARG A 859 20.69 -26.77 2.03
C ARG A 859 20.88 -26.47 0.54
N LYS A 860 19.97 -26.99 -0.28
CA LYS A 860 19.79 -26.60 -1.68
C LYS A 860 18.37 -26.07 -1.88
N LEU A 861 18.23 -24.99 -2.64
CA LEU A 861 16.95 -24.35 -2.93
C LEU A 861 16.75 -24.21 -4.44
N LYS A 862 15.53 -24.47 -4.91
CA LYS A 862 15.15 -24.42 -6.32
C LYS A 862 14.33 -23.15 -6.58
N ALA A 863 14.74 -22.34 -7.55
CA ALA A 863 13.98 -21.17 -8.01
C ALA A 863 13.59 -21.30 -9.49
N PRO A 864 12.50 -20.68 -9.96
CA PRO A 864 12.18 -20.60 -11.38
C PRO A 864 13.30 -19.91 -12.18
N ALA A 865 13.59 -20.39 -13.39
CA ALA A 865 14.55 -19.75 -14.31
C ALA A 865 13.86 -18.68 -15.18
N SER A 866 13.25 -17.68 -14.53
CA SER A 866 12.52 -16.59 -15.17
C SER A 866 13.39 -15.35 -15.36
N LYS A 867 13.24 -14.68 -16.50
CA LYS A 867 13.90 -13.43 -16.86
C LYS A 867 13.63 -12.33 -15.83
N GLY A 868 14.65 -11.52 -15.58
CA GLY A 868 14.62 -10.35 -14.71
C GLY A 868 15.21 -10.64 -13.34
N ILE A 869 14.96 -9.72 -12.40
CA ILE A 869 15.40 -9.86 -11.02
C ILE A 869 14.39 -10.73 -10.27
N GLY A 870 14.89 -11.74 -9.56
CA GLY A 870 14.12 -12.66 -8.73
C GLY A 870 14.71 -12.79 -7.33
N ASN A 871 13.89 -13.26 -6.39
CA ASN A 871 14.29 -13.52 -5.01
C ASN A 871 14.01 -14.99 -4.67
N ILE A 872 14.86 -15.61 -3.86
CA ILE A 872 14.58 -16.88 -3.18
C ILE A 872 15.05 -16.76 -1.72
N SER A 873 14.30 -17.33 -0.78
CA SER A 873 14.62 -17.25 0.63
C SER A 873 15.00 -18.60 1.25
N TRP A 874 15.93 -18.54 2.20
CA TRP A 874 16.33 -19.65 3.06
C TRP A 874 15.85 -19.41 4.49
N ASP A 875 15.07 -20.35 5.01
CA ASP A 875 14.49 -20.37 6.36
C ASP A 875 15.50 -20.60 7.50
N LEU A 876 16.80 -20.56 7.19
CA LEU A 876 17.92 -20.75 8.12
C LEU A 876 17.91 -22.13 8.79
N ARG A 877 17.38 -23.14 8.10
CA ARG A 877 17.27 -24.52 8.59
C ARG A 877 17.99 -25.50 7.68
N TYR A 878 18.44 -26.62 8.26
CA TYR A 878 18.95 -27.78 7.52
C TYR A 878 17.87 -28.38 6.60
N ALA A 879 18.27 -29.29 5.69
CA ALA A 879 17.33 -30.18 5.01
C ALA A 879 16.39 -30.89 6.02
N SER A 880 15.15 -31.17 5.63
CA SER A 880 14.29 -31.99 6.49
C SER A 880 14.90 -33.40 6.64
N PHE A 881 14.79 -33.94 7.85
CA PHE A 881 15.14 -35.32 8.18
C PHE A 881 13.93 -36.27 8.08
N GLY A 882 12.74 -35.73 7.85
CA GLY A 882 11.50 -36.46 7.63
C GLY A 882 11.36 -36.99 6.20
N PRO A 883 10.25 -37.69 5.89
CA PRO A 883 9.97 -38.15 4.54
C PRO A 883 9.84 -36.97 3.56
N ILE A 884 10.20 -37.22 2.30
CA ILE A 884 9.95 -36.26 1.22
C ILE A 884 8.45 -36.19 0.98
N ASP A 885 7.88 -35.01 1.19
CA ASP A 885 6.47 -34.74 0.98
C ASP A 885 6.28 -33.78 -0.20
N PHE A 886 5.46 -34.19 -1.16
CA PHE A 886 5.07 -33.38 -2.32
C PHE A 886 3.75 -32.63 -2.09
N SER A 887 3.11 -32.82 -0.93
CA SER A 887 1.91 -32.09 -0.55
C SER A 887 2.21 -30.60 -0.44
N THR A 888 1.25 -29.79 -0.87
CA THR A 888 1.35 -28.33 -0.76
C THR A 888 1.04 -27.91 0.66
N PHE A 889 1.98 -27.21 1.31
CA PHE A 889 1.75 -26.57 2.59
C PHE A 889 0.64 -25.52 2.47
N ASP A 890 -0.45 -25.73 3.20
CA ASP A 890 -1.54 -24.76 3.30
C ASP A 890 -1.24 -23.74 4.40
N GLU A 891 -0.77 -22.56 4.01
CA GLU A 891 -0.52 -21.44 4.91
C GLU A 891 -1.80 -20.96 5.63
N SER A 892 -2.99 -21.16 5.05
CA SER A 892 -4.26 -20.71 5.63
C SER A 892 -4.69 -21.54 6.84
N PHE A 893 -4.31 -22.82 6.90
CA PHE A 893 -4.64 -23.67 8.04
C PHE A 893 -3.64 -23.49 9.19
N VAL A 894 -3.99 -22.70 10.21
CA VAL A 894 -3.10 -22.26 11.32
C VAL A 894 -2.34 -23.36 12.08
N PHE A 895 -2.75 -24.62 11.98
CA PHE A 895 -2.06 -25.78 12.59
C PHE A 895 -1.20 -26.57 11.59
N SER A 896 -1.28 -26.28 10.30
CA SER A 896 -0.38 -26.84 9.28
C SER A 896 1.04 -26.36 9.55
N SER A 897 2.04 -27.20 9.29
CA SER A 897 3.43 -26.81 9.25
C SER A 897 4.12 -27.46 8.06
N LYS A 898 5.03 -26.73 7.43
CA LYS A 898 5.91 -27.32 6.43
C LYS A 898 6.98 -28.14 7.15
N GLU A 899 7.16 -29.37 6.69
CA GLU A 899 8.24 -30.23 7.15
C GLU A 899 9.61 -29.55 6.92
N SER A 900 10.37 -29.31 8.00
CA SER A 900 11.65 -28.59 7.95
C SER A 900 12.68 -29.14 8.94
N GLY A 901 13.95 -28.85 8.68
CA GLY A 901 15.06 -29.21 9.55
C GLY A 901 15.14 -28.34 10.80
N PHE A 902 16.13 -28.64 11.64
CA PHE A 902 16.48 -27.77 12.77
C PHE A 902 17.18 -26.51 12.28
N GLN A 903 17.12 -25.45 13.10
CA GLN A 903 17.87 -24.23 12.82
C GLN A 903 19.37 -24.51 12.76
N VAL A 904 20.05 -23.85 11.83
CA VAL A 904 21.51 -23.93 11.72
C VAL A 904 22.21 -23.11 12.80
N VAL A 905 23.52 -23.28 12.95
CA VAL A 905 24.30 -22.44 13.87
C VAL A 905 24.52 -21.04 13.30
N PRO A 906 24.45 -19.98 14.12
CA PRO A 906 24.86 -18.64 13.69
C PRO A 906 26.32 -18.61 13.22
N GLY A 907 26.64 -17.70 12.29
CA GLY A 907 27.98 -17.56 11.73
C GLY A 907 27.99 -17.32 10.22
N MET A 908 29.14 -17.53 9.60
CA MET A 908 29.37 -17.27 8.17
C MET A 908 28.89 -18.43 7.29
N TYR A 909 28.18 -18.08 6.22
CA TYR A 909 27.72 -18.99 5.18
C TYR A 909 28.09 -18.46 3.80
N THR A 910 28.06 -19.35 2.83
CA THR A 910 28.17 -19.00 1.42
C THR A 910 27.03 -19.60 0.62
N VAL A 911 26.63 -18.95 -0.46
CA VAL A 911 25.71 -19.52 -1.44
C VAL A 911 26.29 -19.38 -2.84
N SER A 912 26.17 -20.45 -3.63
CA SER A 912 26.46 -20.45 -5.06
C SER A 912 25.19 -20.74 -5.86
N MET A 913 25.19 -20.32 -7.12
CA MET A 913 24.06 -20.46 -8.04
C MET A 913 24.47 -21.29 -9.27
N ALA A 914 23.65 -22.27 -9.61
CA ALA A 914 23.78 -23.09 -10.81
C ALA A 914 22.47 -23.07 -11.61
N LYS A 915 22.55 -23.26 -12.92
CA LYS A 915 21.38 -23.44 -13.79
C LYS A 915 21.17 -24.91 -14.13
N TYR A 916 19.91 -25.32 -14.24
CA TYR A 916 19.50 -26.62 -14.75
C TYR A 916 18.80 -26.43 -16.09
N GLU A 917 19.34 -27.06 -17.13
CA GLU A 917 18.74 -27.13 -18.46
C GLU A 917 19.03 -28.53 -19.03
N ASP A 918 17.99 -29.21 -19.51
CA ASP A 918 18.10 -30.48 -20.23
C ASP A 918 18.89 -31.59 -19.48
N GLY A 919 18.60 -31.77 -18.19
CA GLY A 919 19.28 -32.78 -17.36
C GLY A 919 20.66 -32.36 -16.83
N ILE A 920 21.17 -31.20 -17.22
CA ILE A 920 22.54 -30.76 -16.89
C ILE A 920 22.51 -29.58 -15.92
N TYR A 921 23.22 -29.74 -14.80
CA TYR A 921 23.54 -28.63 -13.90
C TYR A 921 24.84 -27.95 -14.35
N THR A 922 24.79 -26.64 -14.62
CA THR A 922 25.96 -25.82 -14.93
C THR A 922 26.18 -24.81 -13.80
N ASP A 923 27.33 -24.88 -13.13
CA ASP A 923 27.73 -23.90 -12.11
C ASP A 923 28.09 -22.57 -12.79
N MET A 924 27.57 -21.46 -12.27
CA MET A 924 27.82 -20.13 -12.82
C MET A 924 29.11 -19.50 -12.26
N ASN A 925 29.84 -20.19 -11.38
CA ASN A 925 31.05 -19.71 -10.69
C ASN A 925 30.82 -18.39 -9.93
N GLN A 926 29.60 -18.19 -9.43
CA GLN A 926 29.23 -17.04 -8.61
C GLN A 926 29.00 -17.51 -7.18
N GLN A 927 29.66 -16.86 -6.23
CA GLN A 927 29.54 -17.16 -4.82
C GLN A 927 29.45 -15.86 -4.02
N GLN A 928 28.49 -15.80 -3.10
CA GLN A 928 28.34 -14.70 -2.16
C GLN A 928 28.44 -15.20 -0.72
N LYS A 929 29.02 -14.38 0.16
CA LYS A 929 29.14 -14.65 1.59
C LYS A 929 28.13 -13.81 2.36
N PHE A 930 27.62 -14.35 3.46
CA PHE A 930 26.73 -13.64 4.38
C PHE A 930 26.83 -14.23 5.79
N GLU A 931 26.41 -13.46 6.78
CA GLU A 931 26.40 -13.87 8.19
C GLU A 931 24.98 -14.06 8.70
N LEU A 932 24.77 -15.10 9.51
CA LEU A 932 23.59 -15.28 10.33
C LEU A 932 23.84 -14.73 11.73
N ILE A 933 23.12 -13.67 12.10
CA ILE A 933 23.31 -12.95 13.36
C ILE A 933 22.18 -13.32 14.32
N PRO A 934 22.48 -13.91 15.49
CA PRO A 934 21.45 -14.28 16.45
C PRO A 934 20.91 -13.04 17.15
N LEU A 935 19.59 -12.85 17.14
CA LEU A 935 18.95 -11.86 17.98
C LEU A 935 18.75 -12.47 19.37
N GLN A 936 19.35 -11.86 20.39
CA GLN A 936 19.36 -12.38 21.77
C GLN A 936 18.01 -12.19 22.47
N THR A 937 16.98 -12.91 22.01
CA THR A 937 15.62 -12.85 22.57
C THR A 937 15.42 -13.81 23.73
N ALA A 938 16.22 -14.87 23.83
CA ALA A 938 16.12 -15.86 24.89
C ALA A 938 16.91 -15.42 26.14
N SER A 939 16.30 -15.56 27.32
CA SER A 939 16.99 -15.32 28.60
C SER A 939 17.96 -16.45 28.99
N LEU A 940 17.75 -17.67 28.45
CA LEU A 940 18.57 -18.86 28.71
C LEU A 940 19.00 -19.53 27.40
N PRO A 941 19.77 -18.85 26.53
CA PRO A 941 20.25 -19.45 25.29
C PRO A 941 21.28 -20.56 25.58
N ALA A 942 21.47 -21.50 24.65
CA ALA A 942 22.54 -22.48 24.74
C ALA A 942 23.90 -21.76 24.73
N THR A 943 24.72 -22.02 25.75
CA THR A 943 26.11 -21.52 25.83
C THR A 943 26.99 -22.21 24.78
N ASP A 944 26.82 -23.52 24.60
CA ASP A 944 27.46 -24.30 23.54
C ASP A 944 26.48 -24.61 22.39
N LYS A 945 26.51 -23.74 21.38
CA LYS A 945 25.67 -23.87 20.18
C LYS A 945 26.07 -25.06 19.30
N GLN A 946 27.34 -25.49 19.35
CA GLN A 946 27.80 -26.63 18.57
C GLN A 946 27.32 -27.95 19.20
N ALA A 947 27.30 -28.05 20.52
CA ALA A 947 26.68 -29.17 21.22
C ALA A 947 25.17 -29.26 20.93
N LEU A 948 24.45 -28.15 20.95
CA LEU A 948 23.04 -28.10 20.55
C LEU A 948 22.86 -28.60 19.10
N ASN A 949 23.68 -28.11 18.17
CA ASN A 949 23.62 -28.53 16.77
C ASN A 949 23.92 -30.03 16.59
N ALA A 950 24.96 -30.54 17.24
CA ALA A 950 25.30 -31.96 17.23
C ALA A 950 24.15 -32.83 17.80
N PHE A 951 23.49 -32.35 18.86
CA PHE A 951 22.32 -33.01 19.43
C PHE A 951 21.14 -33.02 18.44
N SER A 952 20.84 -31.88 17.81
CA SER A 952 19.79 -31.77 16.79
C SER A 952 20.04 -32.70 15.61
N ASN A 953 21.27 -32.75 15.08
CA ASN A 953 21.62 -33.62 13.95
C ASN A 953 21.43 -35.10 14.25
N LYS A 954 21.87 -35.59 15.43
CA LYS A 954 21.65 -37.00 15.80
C LYS A 954 20.16 -37.33 16.00
N VAL A 955 19.36 -36.37 16.52
CA VAL A 955 17.90 -36.53 16.61
C VAL A 955 17.28 -36.60 15.20
N GLY A 956 17.78 -35.82 14.25
CA GLY A 956 17.40 -35.89 12.84
C GLY A 956 17.63 -37.29 12.24
N GLU A 957 18.82 -37.86 12.43
CA GLU A 957 19.11 -39.22 11.97
C GLU A 957 18.23 -40.28 12.65
N LEU A 958 17.95 -40.13 13.95
CA LEU A 958 17.00 -41.00 14.65
C LEU A 958 15.58 -40.87 14.07
N ARG A 959 15.12 -39.65 13.78
CA ARG A 959 13.82 -39.41 13.15
C ARG A 959 13.72 -40.10 11.79
N LYS A 960 14.77 -39.99 10.97
CA LYS A 960 14.85 -40.67 9.67
C LYS A 960 14.73 -42.18 9.83
N TRP A 961 15.50 -42.76 10.77
CA TRP A 961 15.46 -44.19 11.06
C TRP A 961 14.05 -44.65 11.49
N VAL A 962 13.43 -43.92 12.41
CA VAL A 962 12.07 -44.19 12.88
C VAL A 962 11.05 -44.10 11.74
N SER A 963 11.13 -43.03 10.93
CA SER A 963 10.21 -42.82 9.79
C SER A 963 10.35 -43.93 8.74
N THR A 964 11.57 -44.40 8.48
CA THR A 964 11.79 -45.54 7.56
C THR A 964 11.24 -46.86 8.11
N ALA A 965 11.29 -47.06 9.43
CA ALA A 965 10.72 -48.24 10.05
C ALA A 965 9.17 -48.20 10.03
N ASP A 966 8.56 -47.03 10.24
CA ASP A 966 7.11 -46.85 10.10
C ASP A 966 6.65 -47.10 8.67
N ALA A 967 7.34 -46.52 7.67
CA ALA A 967 7.01 -46.74 6.26
C ALA A 967 7.11 -48.21 5.86
N LEU A 968 8.16 -48.91 6.31
CA LEU A 968 8.28 -50.34 6.07
C LEU A 968 7.20 -51.13 6.81
N HIS A 969 6.88 -50.77 8.04
CA HIS A 969 5.81 -51.43 8.80
C HIS A 969 4.47 -51.33 8.05
N ASP A 970 4.12 -50.14 7.57
CA ASP A 970 2.90 -49.89 6.81
C ASP A 970 2.90 -50.71 5.50
N GLU A 971 4.03 -50.77 4.79
CA GLU A 971 4.19 -51.61 3.59
C GLU A 971 3.96 -53.09 3.91
N LEU A 972 4.61 -53.63 4.95
CA LEU A 972 4.48 -55.02 5.36
C LEU A 972 3.07 -55.36 5.82
N ASN A 973 2.43 -54.46 6.56
CA ASN A 973 1.06 -54.63 7.02
C ASN A 973 0.06 -54.59 5.85
N GLN A 974 0.32 -53.73 4.86
CA GLN A 974 -0.45 -53.69 3.61
C GLN A 974 -0.28 -55.00 2.84
N LYS A 975 0.96 -55.47 2.60
CA LYS A 975 1.24 -56.77 1.98
C LYS A 975 0.51 -57.91 2.69
N LEU A 976 0.60 -57.95 4.03
CA LEU A 976 -0.05 -58.97 4.84
C LEU A 976 -1.57 -58.97 4.68
N LYS A 977 -2.21 -57.80 4.58
CA LYS A 977 -3.65 -57.67 4.32
C LYS A 977 -4.03 -58.33 3.00
N PHE A 978 -3.27 -58.08 1.93
CA PHE A 978 -3.51 -58.69 0.62
C PHE A 978 -3.20 -60.18 0.61
N MET A 979 -2.13 -60.63 1.28
CA MET A 979 -1.80 -62.06 1.38
C MET A 979 -2.88 -62.88 2.08
N LYS A 980 -3.49 -62.34 3.13
CA LYS A 980 -4.61 -63.00 3.82
C LYS A 980 -5.82 -63.15 2.91
N GLN A 981 -6.13 -62.13 2.12
CA GLN A 981 -7.21 -62.21 1.15
C GLN A 981 -6.88 -63.21 0.03
N ALA A 982 -5.65 -63.18 -0.49
CA ALA A 982 -5.19 -64.14 -1.50
C ALA A 982 -5.23 -65.60 -1.00
N LEU A 983 -4.97 -65.85 0.29
CA LEU A 983 -5.11 -67.18 0.89
C LEU A 983 -6.57 -67.64 0.94
N ILE A 984 -7.51 -66.74 1.22
CA ILE A 984 -8.96 -67.04 1.23
C ILE A 984 -9.45 -67.32 -0.19
N ASP A 985 -8.98 -66.53 -1.17
CA ASP A 985 -9.46 -66.60 -2.55
C ASP A 985 -8.81 -67.75 -3.37
N ALA A 986 -7.79 -68.41 -2.84
CA ALA A 986 -7.05 -69.49 -3.50
C ALA A 986 -7.48 -70.89 -2.98
N PRO A 987 -8.30 -71.66 -3.72
CA PRO A 987 -8.91 -72.90 -3.23
C PRO A 987 -7.93 -74.05 -2.95
N GLN A 988 -6.70 -73.94 -3.48
CA GLN A 988 -5.68 -75.00 -3.52
C GLN A 988 -4.64 -74.86 -2.40
N LEU A 989 -4.74 -73.82 -1.55
CA LEU A 989 -3.73 -73.51 -0.53
C LEU A 989 -4.07 -74.10 0.83
N GLU A 990 -3.07 -74.69 1.49
CA GLU A 990 -3.22 -75.32 2.81
C GLU A 990 -3.49 -74.28 3.91
N LEU A 991 -4.48 -74.56 4.78
CA LEU A 991 -4.90 -73.71 5.90
C LEU A 991 -3.81 -73.47 6.95
N GLU A 992 -2.72 -74.25 6.96
CA GLU A 992 -1.62 -74.14 7.92
C GLU A 992 -0.89 -72.78 7.84
N TRP A 993 -0.91 -72.11 6.68
CA TRP A 993 -0.26 -70.81 6.48
C TRP A 993 -0.97 -69.66 7.21
N SER A 994 -2.23 -69.86 7.61
CA SER A 994 -2.99 -68.92 8.42
C SER A 994 -2.32 -68.64 9.78
N SER A 995 -1.64 -69.64 10.35
CA SER A 995 -0.90 -69.52 11.60
C SER A 995 0.32 -68.61 11.46
N GLU A 996 1.07 -68.74 10.36
CA GLU A 996 2.25 -67.93 10.06
C GLU A 996 1.86 -66.47 9.76
N LEU A 997 0.81 -66.25 8.94
CA LEU A 997 0.27 -64.90 8.69
C LEU A 997 -0.24 -64.25 9.98
N ARG A 998 -0.82 -65.02 10.91
CA ARG A 998 -1.23 -64.53 12.24
C ARG A 998 -0.03 -64.19 13.11
N ASN A 999 1.03 -64.99 13.10
CA ASN A 999 2.26 -64.71 13.83
C ASN A 999 2.95 -63.44 13.32
N ILE A 1000 3.01 -63.25 12.00
CA ILE A 1000 3.52 -62.02 11.39
C ILE A 1000 2.64 -60.83 11.77
N GLN A 1001 1.30 -60.97 11.74
CA GLN A 1001 0.39 -59.91 12.18
C GLN A 1001 0.65 -59.52 13.64
N LYS A 1002 0.82 -60.51 14.53
CA LYS A 1002 1.11 -60.27 15.94
C LYS A 1002 2.45 -59.56 16.11
N GLY A 1003 3.48 -59.98 15.39
CA GLY A 1003 4.79 -59.31 15.38
C GLY A 1003 4.70 -57.86 14.93
N LEU A 1004 4.00 -57.59 13.82
CA LEU A 1004 3.75 -56.22 13.34
C LEU A 1004 2.94 -55.41 14.37
N PHE A 1005 1.97 -56.02 15.06
CA PHE A 1005 1.23 -55.35 16.13
C PHE A 1005 2.13 -55.00 17.33
N ASP A 1006 3.00 -55.93 17.76
CA ASP A 1006 3.94 -55.71 18.86
C ASP A 1006 4.97 -54.63 18.52
N ILE A 1007 5.44 -54.59 17.26
CA ILE A 1007 6.30 -53.51 16.74
C ILE A 1007 5.56 -52.17 16.80
N LYS A 1008 4.33 -52.10 16.26
CA LYS A 1008 3.55 -50.85 16.25
C LYS A 1008 3.25 -50.37 17.66
N LYS A 1009 2.97 -51.29 18.60
CA LYS A 1009 2.81 -51.00 20.02
C LYS A 1009 4.07 -50.37 20.64
N ARG A 1010 5.27 -50.79 20.26
CA ARG A 1010 6.53 -50.15 20.72
C ARG A 1010 6.74 -48.79 20.08
N MET A 1011 6.44 -48.67 18.78
CA MET A 1011 6.62 -47.45 18.02
C MET A 1011 5.66 -46.34 18.45
N ASP A 1012 4.36 -46.63 18.56
CA ASP A 1012 3.31 -45.64 18.80
C ASP A 1012 2.75 -45.66 20.23
N GLY A 1013 2.87 -46.79 20.94
CA GLY A 1013 2.37 -46.97 22.30
C GLY A 1013 1.24 -47.99 22.39
N ASP A 1014 0.79 -48.26 23.61
CA ASP A 1014 -0.30 -49.22 23.86
C ASP A 1014 -1.67 -48.60 23.60
N ALA A 1015 -2.14 -48.72 22.35
CA ALA A 1015 -3.46 -48.22 21.94
C ALA A 1015 -4.63 -48.83 22.74
N THR A 1016 -4.46 -50.06 23.29
CA THR A 1016 -5.51 -50.71 24.09
C THR A 1016 -5.69 -50.00 25.42
N ARG A 1017 -4.58 -49.62 26.06
CA ARG A 1017 -4.58 -48.82 27.30
C ARG A 1017 -5.04 -47.39 27.03
N ALA A 1018 -4.47 -46.73 26.02
CA ALA A 1018 -4.79 -45.33 25.69
C ALA A 1018 -6.29 -45.11 25.40
N LYS A 1019 -6.92 -45.97 24.58
CA LYS A 1019 -8.37 -45.87 24.27
C LYS A 1019 -9.28 -46.06 25.50
N ARG A 1020 -8.73 -46.59 26.59
CA ARG A 1020 -9.44 -46.84 27.86
C ARG A 1020 -8.95 -45.90 28.97
N GLU A 1021 -8.22 -44.83 28.61
CA GLU A 1021 -7.73 -43.81 29.54
C GLU A 1021 -6.84 -44.36 30.66
N PHE A 1022 -6.19 -45.51 30.44
CA PHE A 1022 -5.12 -45.99 31.31
C PHE A 1022 -3.80 -45.30 30.95
N GLU A 1023 -2.94 -45.20 31.95
CA GLU A 1023 -1.59 -44.66 31.93
C GLU A 1023 -0.75 -45.44 30.89
N THR A 1024 -0.04 -44.71 30.04
CA THR A 1024 0.84 -45.31 29.02
C THR A 1024 2.26 -44.79 29.17
N LEU A 1025 3.25 -45.67 28.95
CA LEU A 1025 4.63 -45.25 28.79
C LEU A 1025 4.81 -44.48 27.47
N PRO A 1026 5.72 -43.48 27.42
CA PRO A 1026 6.07 -42.83 26.15
C PRO A 1026 6.67 -43.83 25.17
N SER A 1027 6.07 -43.89 23.97
CA SER A 1027 6.52 -44.70 22.85
C SER A 1027 7.77 -44.12 22.18
N ILE A 1028 8.35 -44.85 21.22
CA ILE A 1028 9.49 -44.35 20.45
C ILE A 1028 9.09 -43.07 19.69
N ASN A 1029 7.98 -43.11 18.95
CA ASN A 1029 7.45 -41.96 18.22
C ASN A 1029 7.09 -40.81 19.16
N GLY A 1030 6.50 -41.09 20.32
CA GLY A 1030 6.20 -40.07 21.33
C GLY A 1030 7.46 -39.36 21.83
N ARG A 1031 8.52 -40.10 22.16
CA ARG A 1031 9.81 -39.54 22.62
C ARG A 1031 10.49 -38.71 21.54
N VAL A 1032 10.59 -39.25 20.32
CA VAL A 1032 11.23 -38.57 19.20
C VAL A 1032 10.47 -37.30 18.83
N SER A 1033 9.14 -37.36 18.75
CA SER A 1033 8.29 -36.21 18.48
C SER A 1033 8.43 -35.13 19.55
N GLN A 1034 8.44 -35.51 20.84
CA GLN A 1034 8.62 -34.57 21.95
C GLN A 1034 9.94 -33.78 21.81
N ILE A 1035 11.04 -34.46 21.48
CA ILE A 1035 12.33 -33.82 21.29
C ILE A 1035 12.28 -32.87 20.08
N ILE A 1036 11.73 -33.32 18.94
CA ILE A 1036 11.65 -32.52 17.71
C ILE A 1036 10.84 -31.24 17.93
N TYR A 1037 9.63 -31.34 18.50
CA TYR A 1037 8.78 -30.18 18.75
C TYR A 1037 9.45 -29.16 19.69
N GLY A 1038 10.16 -29.66 20.71
CA GLY A 1038 10.94 -28.81 21.59
C GLY A 1038 12.08 -28.09 20.87
N LEU A 1039 12.88 -28.81 20.07
CA LEU A 1039 14.04 -28.27 19.36
C LEU A 1039 13.68 -27.29 18.24
N TRP A 1040 12.49 -27.41 17.62
CA TRP A 1040 12.07 -26.46 16.58
C TRP A 1040 11.80 -25.05 17.08
N SER A 1041 11.51 -24.91 18.37
CA SER A 1041 10.97 -23.69 18.99
C SER A 1041 11.88 -23.14 20.09
N THR A 1042 13.15 -23.55 20.14
CA THR A 1042 14.09 -23.11 21.19
C THR A 1042 15.49 -22.88 20.66
N SER A 1043 16.19 -21.95 21.31
CA SER A 1043 17.64 -21.75 21.18
C SER A 1043 18.41 -22.17 22.44
N SER A 1044 17.71 -22.74 23.44
CA SER A 1044 18.29 -23.23 24.69
C SER A 1044 18.99 -24.58 24.52
N ALA A 1045 19.84 -24.94 25.48
CA ALA A 1045 20.46 -26.26 25.51
C ALA A 1045 19.40 -27.37 25.64
N PRO A 1046 19.61 -28.57 25.07
CA PRO A 1046 18.69 -29.69 25.26
C PRO A 1046 18.53 -30.01 26.74
N THR A 1047 17.31 -30.34 27.15
CA THR A 1047 17.09 -30.78 28.53
C THR A 1047 17.67 -32.18 28.75
N LYS A 1048 17.98 -32.51 30.01
CA LYS A 1048 18.40 -33.87 30.35
C LYS A 1048 17.36 -34.92 29.95
N THR A 1049 16.07 -34.58 30.06
CA THR A 1049 14.96 -35.41 29.59
C THR A 1049 15.01 -35.69 28.09
N PHE A 1050 15.41 -34.72 27.26
CA PHE A 1050 15.58 -34.93 25.82
C PHE A 1050 16.76 -35.87 25.54
N GLU A 1051 17.88 -35.70 26.24
CA GLU A 1051 19.03 -36.58 26.09
C GLU A 1051 18.70 -38.02 26.48
N ASP A 1052 18.05 -38.23 27.62
CA ASP A 1052 17.67 -39.56 28.10
C ASP A 1052 16.62 -40.20 27.18
N SER A 1053 15.64 -39.41 26.70
CA SER A 1053 14.64 -39.87 25.75
C SER A 1053 15.25 -40.27 24.40
N TYR A 1054 16.26 -39.55 23.92
CA TYR A 1054 17.03 -39.93 22.74
C TYR A 1054 17.71 -41.28 22.95
N VAL A 1055 18.43 -41.48 24.07
CA VAL A 1055 19.14 -42.73 24.37
C VAL A 1055 18.17 -43.91 24.46
N ILE A 1056 17.03 -43.74 25.15
CA ILE A 1056 16.00 -44.76 25.28
C ILE A 1056 15.41 -45.11 23.90
N ALA A 1057 14.98 -44.11 23.14
CA ALA A 1057 14.39 -44.33 21.81
C ALA A 1057 15.38 -44.99 20.85
N PHE A 1058 16.64 -44.54 20.84
CA PHE A 1058 17.71 -45.13 20.04
C PHE A 1058 17.94 -46.62 20.38
N ASN A 1059 18.00 -46.96 21.67
CA ASN A 1059 18.17 -48.36 22.09
C ASN A 1059 16.95 -49.23 21.77
N GLN A 1060 15.73 -48.70 21.93
CA GLN A 1060 14.51 -49.41 21.56
C GLN A 1060 14.40 -49.62 20.05
N MET A 1061 14.86 -48.64 19.24
CA MET A 1061 14.89 -48.74 17.79
C MET A 1061 15.79 -49.85 17.28
N LYS A 1062 16.90 -50.18 17.97
CA LYS A 1062 17.72 -51.36 17.62
C LYS A 1062 16.92 -52.65 17.67
N VAL A 1063 16.02 -52.78 18.66
CA VAL A 1063 15.17 -53.97 18.80
C VAL A 1063 14.09 -53.98 17.71
N VAL A 1064 13.42 -52.84 17.48
CA VAL A 1064 12.43 -52.70 16.40
C VAL A 1064 13.04 -53.03 15.03
N GLN A 1065 14.23 -52.51 14.75
CA GLN A 1065 14.94 -52.78 13.49
C GLN A 1065 15.21 -54.27 13.28
N LYS A 1066 15.64 -54.97 14.33
CA LYS A 1066 15.84 -56.41 14.25
C LYS A 1066 14.52 -57.13 13.95
N ASP A 1067 13.50 -56.85 14.76
CA ASP A 1067 12.21 -57.54 14.68
C ASP A 1067 11.51 -57.28 13.33
N ILE A 1068 11.54 -56.04 12.81
CA ILE A 1068 10.90 -55.69 11.53
C ILE A 1068 11.62 -56.32 10.33
N MET A 1069 12.95 -56.41 10.35
CA MET A 1069 13.73 -57.08 9.30
C MET A 1069 13.49 -58.59 9.29
N GLU A 1070 13.35 -59.22 10.46
CA GLU A 1070 12.97 -60.63 10.56
C GLU A 1070 11.57 -60.90 9.98
N LEU A 1071 10.61 -60.00 10.23
CA LEU A 1071 9.26 -60.10 9.66
C LEU A 1071 9.24 -59.84 8.15
N ASP A 1072 10.00 -58.86 7.64
CA ASP A 1072 10.15 -58.62 6.20
C ASP A 1072 10.67 -59.88 5.48
N GLN A 1073 11.73 -60.51 6.01
CA GLN A 1073 12.25 -61.77 5.46
C GLN A 1073 11.21 -62.90 5.47
N ARG A 1074 10.36 -62.99 6.51
CA ARG A 1074 9.29 -63.99 6.57
C ARG A 1074 8.20 -63.71 5.53
N ILE A 1075 7.82 -62.44 5.36
CA ILE A 1075 6.87 -62.00 4.32
C ILE A 1075 7.42 -62.31 2.93
N GLN A 1076 8.69 -62.00 2.63
CA GLN A 1076 9.33 -62.31 1.34
C GLN A 1076 9.33 -63.82 1.05
N LYS A 1077 9.59 -64.66 2.06
CA LYS A 1077 9.49 -66.13 1.92
C LYS A 1077 8.06 -66.58 1.61
N LEU A 1078 7.05 -65.91 2.16
CA LEU A 1078 5.65 -66.19 1.84
C LEU A 1078 5.27 -65.71 0.43
N GLU A 1079 5.78 -64.57 -0.03
CA GLU A 1079 5.57 -64.08 -1.41
C GLU A 1079 6.02 -65.12 -2.44
N VAL A 1080 7.23 -65.69 -2.27
CA VAL A 1080 7.75 -66.74 -3.16
C VAL A 1080 6.85 -67.98 -3.19
N LYS A 1081 6.26 -68.35 -2.05
CA LYS A 1081 5.32 -69.49 -1.99
C LYS A 1081 3.97 -69.17 -2.64
N LEU A 1082 3.46 -67.95 -2.44
CA LEU A 1082 2.23 -67.47 -3.07
C LEU A 1082 2.40 -67.36 -4.61
N ASP A 1083 3.59 -66.99 -5.09
CA ASP A 1083 3.98 -67.06 -6.50
C ASP A 1083 3.88 -68.48 -7.06
N GLN A 1084 4.41 -69.47 -6.35
CA GLN A 1084 4.33 -70.89 -6.75
C GLN A 1084 2.90 -71.42 -6.77
N ALA A 1085 2.03 -70.91 -5.89
CA ALA A 1085 0.64 -71.34 -5.75
C ALA A 1085 -0.36 -70.63 -6.70
N ARG A 1086 0.10 -69.73 -7.58
CA ARG A 1086 -0.72 -69.02 -8.57
C ARG A 1086 -1.92 -68.23 -7.99
N VAL A 1087 -1.76 -67.64 -6.80
CA VAL A 1087 -2.81 -66.79 -6.20
C VAL A 1087 -2.95 -65.45 -6.94
N PRO A 1088 -4.09 -64.74 -6.80
CA PRO A 1088 -4.26 -63.37 -7.34
C PRO A 1088 -3.13 -62.41 -6.92
N TYR A 1089 -2.89 -61.40 -7.76
CA TYR A 1089 -1.84 -60.39 -7.51
C TYR A 1089 -2.02 -59.70 -6.15
N THR A 1090 -0.90 -59.54 -5.44
CA THR A 1090 -0.81 -58.70 -4.23
C THR A 1090 0.24 -57.61 -4.46
N PRO A 1091 0.03 -56.37 -3.97
CA PRO A 1091 0.98 -55.27 -4.15
C PRO A 1091 2.42 -55.62 -3.73
N GLY A 1092 3.40 -55.18 -4.52
CA GLY A 1092 4.82 -55.38 -4.23
C GLY A 1092 5.45 -56.65 -4.81
N ARG A 1093 4.66 -57.57 -5.40
CA ARG A 1093 5.18 -58.75 -6.11
C ARG A 1093 5.81 -58.38 -7.45
N LYS A 1094 6.94 -59.02 -7.77
CA LYS A 1094 7.61 -58.84 -9.06
C LYS A 1094 6.78 -59.49 -10.17
N PRO A 1095 6.68 -58.87 -11.37
CA PRO A 1095 5.99 -59.49 -12.49
C PRO A 1095 6.71 -60.78 -12.90
N LEU A 1096 6.00 -61.90 -12.85
CA LEU A 1096 6.47 -63.18 -13.36
C LEU A 1096 5.80 -63.44 -14.72
N PRO A 1097 6.52 -63.91 -15.74
CA PRO A 1097 5.91 -64.31 -16.99
C PRO A 1097 4.93 -65.47 -16.74
N PRO A 1098 3.80 -65.56 -17.46
CA PRO A 1098 2.92 -66.71 -17.36
C PRO A 1098 3.69 -67.98 -17.71
N SER A 1099 3.68 -68.98 -16.82
CA SER A 1099 4.27 -70.29 -17.11
C SER A 1099 3.48 -70.97 -18.24
N LYS A 1100 4.18 -71.54 -19.22
CA LYS A 1100 3.57 -72.36 -20.29
C LYS A 1100 2.74 -73.51 -19.74
#